data_AF-A0A536I8C7-F1
#
_entry.id   AF-A0A536I8C7-F1
#
_cell.length_a   1.000
_cell.length_b   1.000
_cell.length_c   1.000
_cell.angle_alpha   90.00
_cell.angle_beta   90.00
_cell.angle_gamma   90.00
#
_symmetry.space_group_name_H-M   'P 1'
#
loop_
_entity.id
_entity.type
_entity.pdbx_description
1 polymer ?
#
loop_
_entity_poly.entity_id
_entity_poly.type
_entity_poly.pdbx_seq_one_letter_code
_entity_poly.pdbx_strand_id
1 'polypeptide(L)'
;MSVVSATQINATTPAHPAGVADVIVTVSGQSSAANPGDEFTYVVPPPTVTAVNPSSGPTAGGTTITITGTSFDTGPATVSVGGSPATGMSVVSATQINATTPAHSAGLADVVVTIGGQSSATNAGDQFTYLAPAPTVTAIDPTSGPTAGGTAITITGTSFDTGPATVTVGGTGATGVSVVSATQITATTPAHAAGLADVVVTIGGQSSAANAGDQFTYLAPPPPTVTAVNPASGPTQGGTAITITGTNFDGTATVAIGGNAATGVSVVSATQINATTPPHPAGVADVVVTVSGQSSAANPSDQFTYLAPPPPTVSGVSPTSGPTAGGTPITITGTNFDTGAATVTVGGSVATGVSVVSATQINATTPAHAAGVADVVVTIGGQSSATDPSDQFTYLAPPPPTVGAVSPTSGPTTGGTAITITGTNFDATATVTVGGSAATGVSVVSATQINATTPAHAAGVADIVVIAGGQPSAANPGDQFTYLVPAPTVTALTPTSGTTAGGTAITITGTSFDATATVTVGGSAATGVSVVSATQISATTPARPAGVADVIVTVSGQSSAANPGDRFTYVAPPAASSVTPTSGSTLGGASVTLTGTSFQSGATVTFGGNTLTSVTVVNATTITGMTPSHAAGAVDVVVTNPDAQSGTCTGCYSYVATAPTISNVQVSVAPNKRSATITWSTDIPADSQVEYGTTTAYGAFSPLDGTLVTSHSVTLTGLTRFTTYHYRVYSRNSVGELTISGDFSFTTR
;
A
#
# COMPACT_ATOMS: atom_id res chain seq x y z
N MET A 1 -65.96 -53.88 133.86
CA MET A 1 -65.83 -53.42 135.25
C MET A 1 -65.04 -54.45 136.03
N SER A 2 -64.11 -54.05 136.89
CA SER A 2 -63.40 -54.94 137.82
C SER A 2 -63.44 -54.35 139.25
N VAL A 3 -63.65 -55.21 140.25
CA VAL A 3 -63.62 -54.80 141.67
C VAL A 3 -62.17 -54.85 142.15
N VAL A 4 -61.65 -53.72 142.62
CA VAL A 4 -60.24 -53.53 143.00
C VAL A 4 -60.04 -53.76 144.51
N SER A 5 -61.00 -53.32 145.33
CA SER A 5 -61.02 -53.56 146.78
C SER A 5 -62.46 -53.41 147.31
N ALA A 6 -62.66 -53.57 148.63
CA ALA A 6 -63.95 -53.34 149.26
C ALA A 6 -64.50 -51.91 149.08
N THR A 7 -63.67 -50.95 148.66
CA THR A 7 -64.06 -49.54 148.48
C THR A 7 -63.75 -48.99 147.08
N GLN A 8 -63.36 -49.82 146.10
CA GLN A 8 -62.97 -49.33 144.77
C GLN A 8 -63.32 -50.31 143.65
N ILE A 9 -63.82 -49.77 142.54
CA ILE A 9 -64.06 -50.47 141.27
C ILE A 9 -63.51 -49.63 140.11
N ASN A 10 -63.04 -50.28 139.04
CA ASN A 10 -62.74 -49.62 137.78
C ASN A 10 -63.80 -49.98 136.73
N ALA A 11 -64.33 -48.97 136.05
CA ALA A 11 -65.25 -49.12 134.93
C ALA A 11 -64.89 -48.13 133.83
N THR A 12 -65.02 -48.56 132.58
CA THR A 12 -65.03 -47.67 131.43
C THR A 12 -66.47 -47.28 131.16
N THR A 13 -66.72 -46.00 130.99
CA THR A 13 -68.08 -45.52 130.74
C THR A 13 -68.45 -45.78 129.26
N PRO A 14 -69.71 -46.14 128.96
CA PRO A 14 -70.16 -46.37 127.59
C PRO A 14 -70.38 -45.05 126.83
N ALA A 15 -70.58 -45.08 125.52
CA ALA A 15 -70.94 -43.88 124.78
C ALA A 15 -72.28 -43.30 125.28
N HIS A 16 -72.32 -41.99 125.50
CA HIS A 16 -73.49 -41.26 125.97
C HIS A 16 -73.55 -39.88 125.29
N PRO A 17 -74.75 -39.32 125.03
CA PRO A 17 -74.88 -37.93 124.60
C PRO A 17 -74.22 -36.96 125.58
N ALA A 18 -73.74 -35.82 125.08
CA ALA A 18 -73.10 -34.81 125.93
C ALA A 18 -74.03 -34.36 127.07
N GLY A 19 -73.50 -34.28 128.29
CA GLY A 19 -74.28 -34.05 129.51
C GLY A 19 -73.74 -34.82 130.71
N VAL A 20 -74.31 -34.55 131.88
CA VAL A 20 -73.95 -35.18 133.16
C VAL A 20 -74.77 -36.46 133.34
N ALA A 21 -74.13 -37.54 133.78
CA ALA A 21 -74.77 -38.80 134.10
C ALA A 21 -74.22 -39.38 135.43
N ASP A 22 -75.09 -39.92 136.28
CA ASP A 22 -74.69 -40.52 137.55
C ASP A 22 -74.06 -41.91 137.35
N VAL A 23 -72.98 -42.19 138.08
CA VAL A 23 -72.28 -43.47 138.11
C VAL A 23 -72.76 -44.28 139.32
N ILE A 24 -73.85 -45.04 139.13
CA ILE A 24 -74.46 -45.86 140.18
C ILE A 24 -73.81 -47.24 140.27
N VAL A 25 -73.53 -47.71 141.50
CA VAL A 25 -72.90 -49.02 141.77
C VAL A 25 -73.88 -49.94 142.53
N THR A 26 -74.17 -51.13 141.99
CA THR A 26 -75.10 -52.11 142.60
C THR A 26 -74.38 -53.37 143.08
N VAL A 27 -74.55 -53.76 144.35
CA VAL A 27 -73.97 -54.98 144.95
C VAL A 27 -75.07 -55.85 145.58
N SER A 28 -75.12 -57.12 145.22
CA SER A 28 -76.09 -58.12 145.73
C SER A 28 -77.56 -57.66 145.70
N GLY A 29 -77.92 -56.84 144.71
CA GLY A 29 -79.28 -56.33 144.50
C GLY A 29 -79.61 -54.99 145.18
N GLN A 30 -78.66 -54.34 145.84
CA GLN A 30 -78.84 -52.97 146.37
C GLN A 30 -77.89 -51.99 145.69
N SER A 31 -78.41 -50.85 145.23
CA SER A 31 -77.66 -49.79 144.56
C SER A 31 -77.23 -48.69 145.52
N SER A 32 -76.08 -48.07 145.26
CA SER A 32 -75.68 -46.83 145.91
C SER A 32 -76.71 -45.72 145.64
N ALA A 33 -76.93 -44.85 146.63
CA ALA A 33 -77.73 -43.65 146.43
C ALA A 33 -76.94 -42.63 145.60
N ALA A 34 -77.58 -42.07 144.57
CA ALA A 34 -77.00 -41.01 143.75
C ALA A 34 -76.64 -39.80 144.63
N ASN A 35 -75.45 -39.24 144.40
CA ASN A 35 -74.99 -38.05 145.10
C ASN A 35 -74.02 -37.26 144.21
N PRO A 36 -73.81 -35.95 144.44
CA PRO A 36 -72.97 -35.14 143.56
C PRO A 36 -71.53 -35.65 143.36
N GLY A 37 -71.03 -36.53 144.22
CA GLY A 37 -69.74 -37.19 144.06
C GLY A 37 -69.69 -38.32 143.03
N ASP A 38 -70.82 -38.75 142.46
CA ASP A 38 -70.90 -39.82 141.45
C ASP A 38 -71.28 -39.35 140.03
N GLU A 39 -71.32 -38.05 139.75
CA GLU A 39 -71.58 -37.48 138.42
C GLU A 39 -70.37 -37.58 137.45
N PHE A 40 -70.60 -38.03 136.20
CA PHE A 40 -69.63 -38.03 135.08
C PHE A 40 -70.17 -37.27 133.86
N THR A 41 -69.36 -36.36 133.29
CA THR A 41 -69.79 -35.50 132.19
C THR A 41 -69.18 -35.90 130.84
N TYR A 42 -70.02 -36.12 129.83
CA TYR A 42 -69.58 -36.31 128.44
C TYR A 42 -69.52 -34.96 127.70
N VAL A 43 -68.43 -34.70 126.97
CA VAL A 43 -68.19 -33.44 126.22
C VAL A 43 -67.99 -33.68 124.72
N VAL A 44 -68.35 -32.71 123.88
CA VAL A 44 -68.17 -32.73 122.41
C VAL A 44 -66.78 -32.15 122.05
N PRO A 45 -65.97 -32.82 121.21
CA PRO A 45 -64.67 -32.28 120.79
C PRO A 45 -64.81 -31.04 119.90
N PRO A 46 -63.85 -30.09 119.94
CA PRO A 46 -63.87 -28.88 119.12
C PRO A 46 -63.73 -29.20 117.62
N PRO A 47 -64.22 -28.31 116.72
CA PRO A 47 -64.03 -28.47 115.28
C PRO A 47 -62.56 -28.30 114.85
N THR A 48 -62.16 -28.89 113.72
CA THR A 48 -60.83 -28.68 113.12
C THR A 48 -60.95 -28.19 111.68
N VAL A 49 -60.00 -27.38 111.20
CA VAL A 49 -59.87 -26.99 109.78
C VAL A 49 -58.53 -27.51 109.27
N THR A 50 -58.54 -28.27 108.18
CA THR A 50 -57.35 -28.90 107.60
C THR A 50 -56.98 -28.35 106.23
N ALA A 51 -57.92 -27.73 105.50
CA ALA A 51 -57.65 -27.15 104.17
C ALA A 51 -58.67 -26.07 103.79
N VAL A 52 -58.20 -25.06 103.04
CA VAL A 52 -59.02 -24.03 102.39
C VAL A 52 -58.67 -24.00 100.89
N ASN A 53 -59.68 -24.08 100.02
CA ASN A 53 -59.49 -24.05 98.57
C ASN A 53 -60.53 -23.15 97.87
N PRO A 54 -60.14 -22.17 97.03
CA PRO A 54 -58.76 -21.73 96.79
C PRO A 54 -58.13 -21.08 98.05
N SER A 55 -56.81 -21.15 98.16
CA SER A 55 -56.04 -20.58 99.28
C SER A 55 -55.59 -19.13 99.05
N SER A 56 -56.11 -18.46 98.02
CA SER A 56 -55.85 -17.04 97.74
C SER A 56 -56.96 -16.38 96.93
N GLY A 57 -57.08 -15.05 97.02
CA GLY A 57 -58.03 -14.25 96.25
C GLY A 57 -57.77 -12.74 96.38
N PRO A 58 -58.61 -11.88 95.78
CA PRO A 58 -58.40 -10.43 95.80
C PRO A 58 -58.73 -9.81 97.16
N THR A 59 -58.07 -8.71 97.52
CA THR A 59 -58.36 -7.90 98.73
C THR A 59 -59.82 -7.44 98.86
N ALA A 60 -60.54 -7.33 97.74
CA ALA A 60 -61.97 -7.01 97.73
C ALA A 60 -62.87 -8.11 98.33
N GLY A 61 -62.34 -9.31 98.58
CA GLY A 61 -63.13 -10.46 99.00
C GLY A 61 -63.96 -11.06 97.86
N GLY A 62 -65.00 -11.81 98.19
CA GLY A 62 -65.89 -12.45 97.21
C GLY A 62 -65.40 -13.80 96.68
N THR A 63 -64.29 -14.33 97.18
CA THR A 63 -63.79 -15.65 96.77
C THR A 63 -64.61 -16.72 97.47
N THR A 64 -65.30 -17.58 96.71
CA THR A 64 -65.94 -18.77 97.28
C THR A 64 -64.87 -19.79 97.63
N ILE A 65 -64.76 -20.09 98.93
CA ILE A 65 -63.83 -21.06 99.50
C ILE A 65 -64.55 -22.30 100.01
N THR A 66 -63.92 -23.44 99.77
CA THR A 66 -64.27 -24.74 100.36
C THR A 66 -63.35 -24.98 101.56
N ILE A 67 -63.95 -25.18 102.73
CA ILE A 67 -63.27 -25.42 104.00
C ILE A 67 -63.45 -26.88 104.38
N THR A 68 -62.36 -27.61 104.53
CA THR A 68 -62.35 -29.04 104.89
C THR A 68 -61.89 -29.22 106.34
N GLY A 69 -62.52 -30.11 107.10
CA GLY A 69 -62.26 -30.27 108.52
C GLY A 69 -63.04 -31.40 109.20
N THR A 70 -63.31 -31.27 110.50
CA THR A 70 -64.11 -32.24 111.28
C THR A 70 -65.09 -31.57 112.25
N SER A 71 -66.14 -32.31 112.64
CA SER A 71 -67.15 -31.93 113.64
C SER A 71 -68.05 -30.75 113.27
N PHE A 72 -68.22 -30.46 111.98
CA PHE A 72 -68.98 -29.29 111.49
C PHE A 72 -70.51 -29.41 111.59
N ASP A 73 -71.05 -30.60 111.82
CA ASP A 73 -72.49 -30.88 111.92
C ASP A 73 -73.00 -31.03 113.36
N THR A 74 -72.13 -30.77 114.35
CA THR A 74 -72.42 -30.99 115.78
C THR A 74 -73.11 -29.81 116.48
N GLY A 75 -73.41 -28.73 115.76
CA GLY A 75 -74.10 -27.55 116.28
C GLY A 75 -74.15 -26.38 115.28
N PRO A 76 -74.63 -25.18 115.70
CA PRO A 76 -74.62 -23.98 114.86
C PRO A 76 -73.19 -23.59 114.46
N ALA A 77 -72.98 -23.30 113.18
CA ALA A 77 -71.66 -23.03 112.60
C ALA A 77 -71.47 -21.55 112.20
N THR A 78 -70.29 -20.99 112.48
CA THR A 78 -69.81 -19.73 111.91
C THR A 78 -68.40 -19.87 111.34
N VAL A 79 -68.09 -19.10 110.30
CA VAL A 79 -66.76 -19.00 109.67
C VAL A 79 -66.31 -17.55 109.69
N SER A 80 -65.05 -17.32 110.03
CA SER A 80 -64.38 -16.05 109.80
C SER A 80 -63.09 -16.24 109.01
N VAL A 81 -62.67 -15.23 108.26
CA VAL A 81 -61.39 -15.17 107.54
C VAL A 81 -60.67 -13.89 107.99
N GLY A 82 -59.48 -14.01 108.58
CA GLY A 82 -58.76 -12.88 109.17
C GLY A 82 -59.55 -12.19 110.30
N GLY A 83 -60.39 -12.96 111.01
CA GLY A 83 -61.29 -12.45 112.05
C GLY A 83 -62.57 -11.78 111.54
N SER A 84 -62.73 -11.58 110.23
CA SER A 84 -63.95 -11.02 109.63
C SER A 84 -64.96 -12.10 109.25
N PRO A 85 -66.27 -11.96 109.52
CA PRO A 85 -67.25 -12.99 109.19
C PRO A 85 -67.30 -13.30 107.70
N ALA A 86 -67.25 -14.58 107.35
CA ALA A 86 -67.51 -15.02 105.99
C ALA A 86 -69.02 -14.97 105.68
N THR A 87 -69.36 -14.84 104.40
CA THR A 87 -70.76 -14.81 103.93
C THR A 87 -71.09 -16.05 103.09
N GLY A 88 -72.36 -16.24 102.71
CA GLY A 88 -72.75 -17.37 101.85
C GLY A 88 -72.47 -18.75 102.45
N MET A 89 -72.45 -18.86 103.78
CA MET A 89 -72.05 -20.08 104.45
C MET A 89 -73.05 -21.21 104.23
N SER A 90 -72.55 -22.40 103.91
CA SER A 90 -73.31 -23.63 103.80
C SER A 90 -72.53 -24.77 104.42
N VAL A 91 -73.04 -25.36 105.51
CA VAL A 91 -72.50 -26.60 106.08
C VAL A 91 -72.94 -27.75 105.19
N VAL A 92 -71.99 -28.37 104.49
CA VAL A 92 -72.25 -29.40 103.49
C VAL A 92 -72.27 -30.79 104.14
N SER A 93 -71.35 -31.04 105.08
CA SER A 93 -71.26 -32.28 105.85
C SER A 93 -70.50 -32.04 107.16
N ALA A 94 -70.37 -33.08 107.99
CA ALA A 94 -69.50 -33.09 109.18
C ALA A 94 -68.04 -32.65 108.92
N THR A 95 -67.61 -32.64 107.64
CA THR A 95 -66.22 -32.39 107.23
C THR A 95 -66.05 -31.25 106.23
N GLN A 96 -67.14 -30.60 105.79
CA GLN A 96 -67.05 -29.57 104.75
C GLN A 96 -68.01 -28.39 104.99
N ILE A 97 -67.47 -27.17 104.85
CA ILE A 97 -68.23 -25.92 104.81
C ILE A 97 -67.83 -25.14 103.56
N ASN A 98 -68.81 -24.62 102.83
CA ASN A 98 -68.56 -23.60 101.80
C ASN A 98 -68.82 -22.22 102.40
N ALA A 99 -67.95 -21.25 102.11
CA ALA A 99 -68.10 -19.87 102.56
C ALA A 99 -67.50 -18.91 101.52
N THR A 100 -67.86 -17.63 101.58
CA THR A 100 -67.32 -16.59 100.72
C THR A 100 -66.49 -15.62 101.55
N THR A 101 -65.24 -15.40 101.15
CA THR A 101 -64.29 -14.57 101.88
C THR A 101 -64.75 -13.11 101.94
N PRO A 102 -64.67 -12.44 103.10
CA PRO A 102 -64.89 -10.99 103.20
C PRO A 102 -63.75 -10.22 102.53
N ALA A 103 -63.93 -8.90 102.38
CA ALA A 103 -62.84 -8.00 102.03
C ALA A 103 -61.80 -7.96 103.17
N HIS A 104 -60.53 -7.91 102.81
CA HIS A 104 -59.41 -7.88 103.76
C HIS A 104 -58.19 -7.19 103.12
N SER A 105 -57.29 -6.63 103.94
CA SER A 105 -56.02 -6.12 103.46
C SER A 105 -55.16 -7.21 102.82
N ALA A 106 -54.25 -6.83 101.91
CA ALA A 106 -53.35 -7.78 101.26
C ALA A 106 -52.46 -8.48 102.30
N GLY A 107 -52.20 -9.79 102.09
CA GLY A 107 -51.44 -10.64 103.01
C GLY A 107 -52.19 -11.90 103.44
N LEU A 108 -51.59 -12.63 104.38
CA LEU A 108 -52.15 -13.88 104.91
C LEU A 108 -53.27 -13.61 105.93
N ALA A 109 -54.32 -14.42 105.89
CA ALA A 109 -55.45 -14.40 106.82
C ALA A 109 -55.88 -15.85 107.16
N ASP A 110 -56.12 -16.14 108.45
CA ASP A 110 -56.55 -17.48 108.89
C ASP A 110 -58.06 -17.67 108.76
N VAL A 111 -58.49 -18.87 108.35
CA VAL A 111 -59.90 -19.28 108.24
C VAL A 111 -60.30 -20.08 109.48
N VAL A 112 -61.15 -19.49 110.32
CA VAL A 112 -61.57 -20.10 111.59
C VAL A 112 -63.02 -20.56 111.50
N VAL A 113 -63.27 -21.83 111.83
CA VAL A 113 -64.62 -22.40 111.96
C VAL A 113 -64.99 -22.52 113.43
N THR A 114 -66.15 -22.00 113.82
CA THR A 114 -66.70 -22.11 115.19
C THR A 114 -68.00 -22.91 115.18
N ILE A 115 -68.06 -24.00 115.93
CA ILE A 115 -69.24 -24.87 116.05
C ILE A 115 -69.67 -24.94 117.52
N GLY A 116 -70.93 -24.60 117.82
CA GLY A 116 -71.48 -24.74 119.18
C GLY A 116 -70.71 -23.96 120.26
N GLY A 117 -70.03 -22.87 119.87
CA GLY A 117 -69.22 -22.04 120.77
C GLY A 117 -67.73 -22.43 120.86
N GLN A 118 -67.27 -23.50 120.18
CA GLN A 118 -65.85 -23.91 120.13
C GLN A 118 -65.25 -23.59 118.75
N SER A 119 -64.08 -22.93 118.73
CA SER A 119 -63.38 -22.56 117.48
C SER A 119 -62.27 -23.54 117.11
N SER A 120 -62.01 -23.70 115.81
CA SER A 120 -60.87 -24.45 115.30
C SER A 120 -59.54 -23.77 115.65
N ALA A 121 -58.50 -24.59 115.89
CA ALA A 121 -57.15 -24.09 116.07
C ALA A 121 -56.53 -23.63 114.74
N THR A 122 -55.70 -22.59 114.79
CA THR A 122 -55.00 -22.07 113.61
C THR A 122 -53.86 -22.98 113.16
N ASN A 123 -53.69 -23.18 111.85
CA ASN A 123 -52.63 -23.99 111.26
C ASN A 123 -52.38 -23.65 109.78
N ALA A 124 -51.32 -24.18 109.17
CA ALA A 124 -51.00 -23.85 107.77
C ALA A 124 -52.12 -24.21 106.76
N GLY A 125 -52.98 -25.18 107.08
CA GLY A 125 -54.10 -25.60 106.24
C GLY A 125 -55.28 -24.62 106.23
N ASP A 126 -55.34 -23.66 107.15
CA ASP A 126 -56.41 -22.65 107.20
C ASP A 126 -56.03 -21.26 106.66
N GLN A 127 -54.84 -21.11 106.08
CA GLN A 127 -54.39 -19.82 105.54
C GLN A 127 -55.00 -19.49 104.18
N PHE A 128 -55.46 -18.25 104.03
CA PHE A 128 -55.91 -17.64 102.79
C PHE A 128 -55.11 -16.36 102.49
N THR A 129 -54.59 -16.21 101.27
CA THR A 129 -53.77 -15.04 100.86
C THR A 129 -54.58 -14.03 100.07
N TYR A 130 -54.68 -12.80 100.56
CA TYR A 130 -55.26 -11.68 99.85
C TYR A 130 -54.21 -10.97 98.96
N LEU A 131 -54.46 -10.91 97.65
CA LEU A 131 -53.57 -10.32 96.65
C LEU A 131 -54.01 -8.90 96.28
N ALA A 132 -53.05 -7.97 96.20
CA ALA A 132 -53.29 -6.61 95.69
C ALA A 132 -53.60 -6.61 94.18
N PRO A 133 -54.29 -5.58 93.65
CA PRO A 133 -54.55 -5.47 92.21
C PRO A 133 -53.24 -5.35 91.41
N ALA A 134 -53.16 -6.02 90.26
CA ALA A 134 -52.04 -5.85 89.33
C ALA A 134 -51.97 -4.39 88.80
N PRO A 135 -50.77 -3.87 88.48
CA PRO A 135 -50.64 -2.57 87.85
C PRO A 135 -51.24 -2.56 86.44
N THR A 136 -51.76 -1.43 85.99
CA THR A 136 -52.18 -1.22 84.59
C THR A 136 -51.42 -0.07 83.97
N VAL A 137 -51.18 -0.11 82.66
CA VAL A 137 -50.63 1.01 81.88
C VAL A 137 -51.69 1.42 80.85
N THR A 138 -52.09 2.69 80.86
CA THR A 138 -53.14 3.23 79.99
C THR A 138 -52.64 4.22 78.96
N ALA A 139 -51.52 4.90 79.21
CA ALA A 139 -50.92 5.84 78.27
C ALA A 139 -49.41 6.04 78.55
N ILE A 140 -48.67 6.38 77.50
CA ILE A 140 -47.28 6.84 77.57
C ILE A 140 -47.20 8.20 76.87
N ASP A 141 -46.44 9.13 77.44
CA ASP A 141 -46.13 10.42 76.82
C ASP A 141 -44.64 10.78 76.98
N PRO A 142 -43.88 11.03 75.89
CA PRO A 142 -44.27 10.87 74.49
C PRO A 142 -44.38 9.40 74.06
N THR A 143 -45.17 9.13 73.01
CA THR A 143 -45.33 7.78 72.42
C THR A 143 -44.24 7.38 71.42
N SER A 144 -43.23 8.22 71.20
CA SER A 144 -42.12 7.92 70.29
C SER A 144 -40.82 8.64 70.66
N GLY A 145 -39.70 8.13 70.16
CA GLY A 145 -38.37 8.69 70.36
C GLY A 145 -37.30 7.99 69.52
N PRO A 146 -36.03 8.44 69.54
CA PRO A 146 -34.98 7.88 68.70
C PRO A 146 -34.56 6.47 69.12
N THR A 147 -34.16 5.65 68.15
CA THR A 147 -33.54 4.31 68.37
C THR A 147 -32.35 4.31 69.33
N ALA A 148 -31.66 5.44 69.49
CA ALA A 148 -30.58 5.60 70.47
C ALA A 148 -31.06 5.56 71.94
N GLY A 149 -32.37 5.63 72.19
CA GLY A 149 -32.94 5.73 73.54
C GLY A 149 -32.81 7.13 74.13
N GLY A 150 -32.89 7.23 75.45
CA GLY A 150 -32.76 8.49 76.19
C GLY A 150 -34.02 9.35 76.21
N THR A 151 -35.16 8.84 75.74
CA THR A 151 -36.43 9.59 75.79
C THR A 151 -37.02 9.50 77.19
N ALA A 152 -37.16 10.64 77.87
CA ALA A 152 -37.91 10.69 79.12
C ALA A 152 -39.41 10.48 78.82
N ILE A 153 -39.99 9.43 79.39
CA ILE A 153 -41.39 9.06 79.22
C ILE A 153 -42.14 9.13 80.55
N THR A 154 -43.38 9.56 80.47
CA THR A 154 -44.37 9.52 81.55
C THR A 154 -45.35 8.40 81.26
N ILE A 155 -45.49 7.46 82.19
CA ILE A 155 -46.35 6.28 82.11
C ILE A 155 -47.54 6.51 83.03
N THR A 156 -48.74 6.49 82.49
CA THR A 156 -50.00 6.67 83.22
C THR A 156 -50.69 5.33 83.41
N GLY A 157 -51.27 5.08 84.58
CA GLY A 157 -51.79 3.77 84.94
C GLY A 157 -52.51 3.71 86.28
N THR A 158 -52.55 2.53 86.90
CA THR A 158 -53.10 2.31 88.25
C THR A 158 -52.23 1.35 89.06
N SER A 159 -52.40 1.38 90.39
CA SER A 159 -51.73 0.52 91.38
C SER A 159 -50.21 0.71 91.46
N PHE A 160 -49.71 1.88 91.07
CA PHE A 160 -48.27 2.16 91.04
C PHE A 160 -47.62 2.41 92.41
N ASP A 161 -48.42 2.64 93.45
CA ASP A 161 -48.00 2.90 94.82
C ASP A 161 -47.97 1.65 95.71
N THR A 162 -48.21 0.46 95.13
CA THR A 162 -48.32 -0.81 95.87
C THR A 162 -46.96 -1.49 96.14
N GLY A 163 -45.85 -0.89 95.69
CA GLY A 163 -44.49 -1.39 95.91
C GLY A 163 -43.45 -0.73 95.00
N PRO A 164 -42.17 -1.16 95.03
CA PRO A 164 -41.16 -0.68 94.09
C PRO A 164 -41.54 -1.12 92.66
N ALA A 165 -41.39 -0.20 91.71
CA ALA A 165 -41.69 -0.44 90.30
C ALA A 165 -40.43 -0.66 89.47
N THR A 166 -40.49 -1.62 88.55
CA THR A 166 -39.53 -1.75 87.44
C THR A 166 -40.26 -1.53 86.12
N VAL A 167 -39.60 -0.86 85.18
CA VAL A 167 -40.13 -0.60 83.83
C VAL A 167 -39.21 -1.23 82.79
N THR A 168 -39.78 -1.93 81.83
CA THR A 168 -39.07 -2.37 80.62
C THR A 168 -39.74 -1.79 79.38
N VAL A 169 -38.95 -1.42 78.37
CA VAL A 169 -39.43 -0.99 77.05
C VAL A 169 -38.86 -1.95 76.00
N GLY A 170 -39.72 -2.68 75.28
CA GLY A 170 -39.30 -3.74 74.35
C GLY A 170 -38.51 -4.85 75.04
N GLY A 171 -38.82 -5.13 76.32
CA GLY A 171 -38.12 -6.10 77.15
C GLY A 171 -36.76 -5.65 77.71
N THR A 172 -36.28 -4.45 77.35
CA THR A 172 -35.04 -3.87 77.91
C THR A 172 -35.36 -2.95 79.07
N GLY A 173 -34.63 -3.06 80.18
CA GLY A 173 -34.85 -2.23 81.36
C GLY A 173 -34.70 -0.73 81.08
N ALA A 174 -35.71 0.04 81.46
CA ALA A 174 -35.65 1.49 81.42
C ALA A 174 -34.80 2.04 82.58
N THR A 175 -34.18 3.20 82.40
CA THR A 175 -33.39 3.87 83.44
C THR A 175 -34.17 5.04 84.05
N GLY A 176 -33.78 5.50 85.25
CA GLY A 176 -34.43 6.66 85.88
C GLY A 176 -35.90 6.42 86.24
N VAL A 177 -36.27 5.17 86.55
CA VAL A 177 -37.63 4.80 86.94
C VAL A 177 -37.96 5.44 88.30
N SER A 178 -39.00 6.27 88.32
CA SER A 178 -39.49 6.94 89.53
C SER A 178 -41.01 6.83 89.60
N VAL A 179 -41.53 6.28 90.71
CA VAL A 179 -42.96 6.28 91.00
C VAL A 179 -43.33 7.69 91.48
N VAL A 180 -44.22 8.37 90.74
CA VAL A 180 -44.65 9.73 91.05
C VAL A 180 -45.93 9.72 91.88
N SER A 181 -46.86 8.83 91.56
CA SER A 181 -48.12 8.63 92.29
C SER A 181 -48.68 7.22 92.03
N ALA A 182 -49.82 6.88 92.64
CA ALA A 182 -50.56 5.65 92.37
C ALA A 182 -50.94 5.45 90.88
N THR A 183 -50.86 6.50 90.07
CA THR A 183 -51.26 6.51 88.66
C THR A 183 -50.18 6.98 87.69
N GLN A 184 -48.98 7.33 88.17
CA GLN A 184 -47.92 7.86 87.30
C GLN A 184 -46.52 7.36 87.68
N ILE A 185 -45.76 6.93 86.67
CA ILE A 185 -44.33 6.62 86.73
C ILE A 185 -43.60 7.45 85.67
N THR A 186 -42.40 7.95 85.97
CA THR A 186 -41.48 8.47 84.96
C THR A 186 -40.35 7.47 84.73
N ALA A 187 -39.88 7.34 83.50
CA ALA A 187 -38.77 6.48 83.11
C ALA A 187 -38.03 7.06 81.90
N THR A 188 -36.85 6.56 81.58
CA THR A 188 -36.07 6.92 80.39
C THR A 188 -35.89 5.69 79.52
N THR A 189 -36.26 5.79 78.26
CA THR A 189 -36.19 4.67 77.32
C THR A 189 -34.74 4.22 77.06
N PRO A 190 -34.47 2.92 77.00
CA PRO A 190 -33.18 2.39 76.56
C PRO A 190 -33.00 2.52 75.04
N ALA A 191 -31.80 2.24 74.53
CA ALA A 191 -31.60 2.07 73.09
C ALA A 191 -32.32 0.81 72.59
N HIS A 192 -32.95 0.89 71.43
CA HIS A 192 -33.72 -0.20 70.82
C HIS A 192 -33.77 -0.05 69.31
N ALA A 193 -33.96 -1.16 68.58
CA ALA A 193 -34.17 -1.12 67.14
C ALA A 193 -35.45 -0.34 66.76
N ALA A 194 -35.48 0.20 65.54
CA ALA A 194 -36.63 0.97 65.05
C ALA A 194 -37.91 0.12 65.01
N GLY A 195 -39.05 0.71 65.35
CA GLY A 195 -40.35 0.04 65.40
C GLY A 195 -41.06 0.18 66.75
N LEU A 196 -42.18 -0.53 66.89
CA LEU A 196 -42.98 -0.55 68.11
C LEU A 196 -42.32 -1.39 69.21
N ALA A 197 -42.36 -0.90 70.43
CA ALA A 197 -41.88 -1.56 71.63
C ALA A 197 -42.90 -1.39 72.78
N ASP A 198 -43.15 -2.47 73.51
CA ASP A 198 -44.12 -2.51 74.61
C ASP A 198 -43.51 -2.00 75.93
N VAL A 199 -44.26 -1.21 76.69
CA VAL A 199 -43.85 -0.66 78.00
C VAL A 199 -44.55 -1.41 79.12
N VAL A 200 -43.78 -2.26 79.80
CA VAL A 200 -44.29 -3.09 80.89
C VAL A 200 -43.87 -2.50 82.24
N VAL A 201 -44.84 -2.32 83.14
CA VAL A 201 -44.62 -1.94 84.53
C VAL A 201 -44.83 -3.18 85.41
N THR A 202 -43.84 -3.51 86.25
CA THR A 202 -43.92 -4.62 87.20
C THR A 202 -43.81 -4.11 88.64
N ILE A 203 -44.78 -4.47 89.49
CA ILE A 203 -44.87 -4.08 90.90
C ILE A 203 -45.30 -5.29 91.73
N GLY A 204 -44.58 -5.57 92.82
CA GLY A 204 -44.92 -6.68 93.72
C GLY A 204 -44.94 -8.06 93.04
N GLY A 205 -44.18 -8.23 91.96
CA GLY A 205 -44.15 -9.45 91.14
C GLY A 205 -45.27 -9.55 90.09
N GLN A 206 -46.16 -8.58 90.01
CA GLN A 206 -47.25 -8.52 89.02
C GLN A 206 -46.89 -7.52 87.91
N SER A 207 -47.03 -7.94 86.65
CA SER A 207 -46.80 -7.08 85.48
C SER A 207 -48.11 -6.55 84.89
N SER A 208 -48.06 -5.34 84.32
CA SER A 208 -49.15 -4.81 83.52
C SER A 208 -49.42 -5.66 82.28
N ALA A 209 -50.69 -5.75 81.87
CA ALA A 209 -51.08 -6.43 80.65
C ALA A 209 -50.84 -5.55 79.42
N ALA A 210 -50.32 -6.15 78.35
CA ALA A 210 -50.09 -5.48 77.07
C ALA A 210 -51.40 -4.93 76.47
N ASN A 211 -51.37 -3.71 75.96
CA ASN A 211 -52.49 -3.07 75.27
C ASN A 211 -52.03 -2.12 74.15
N ALA A 212 -52.81 -1.08 73.86
CA ALA A 212 -52.45 -0.08 72.85
C ALA A 212 -51.83 1.19 73.47
N GLY A 213 -52.15 1.47 74.73
CA GLY A 213 -51.66 2.63 75.48
C GLY A 213 -50.25 2.47 76.04
N ASP A 214 -49.69 1.26 76.00
CA ASP A 214 -48.33 0.92 76.41
C ASP A 214 -47.34 0.76 75.23
N GLN A 215 -47.71 1.19 74.01
CA GLN A 215 -46.81 1.14 72.86
C GLN A 215 -45.96 2.41 72.71
N PHE A 216 -44.64 2.23 72.66
CA PHE A 216 -43.66 3.27 72.34
C PHE A 216 -43.00 2.99 70.98
N THR A 217 -42.88 4.00 70.11
CA THR A 217 -42.28 3.86 68.77
C THR A 217 -40.85 4.39 68.73
N TYR A 218 -39.89 3.52 68.44
CA TYR A 218 -38.52 3.92 68.14
C TYR A 218 -38.38 4.34 66.68
N LEU A 219 -37.98 5.59 66.46
CA LEU A 219 -37.78 6.20 65.15
C LEU A 219 -36.30 6.08 64.74
N ALA A 220 -36.06 5.60 63.52
CA ALA A 220 -34.74 5.62 62.91
C ALA A 220 -34.31 7.08 62.64
N PRO A 221 -32.99 7.38 62.64
CA PRO A 221 -32.50 8.68 62.20
C PRO A 221 -32.91 8.94 60.75
N PRO A 222 -33.26 10.18 60.36
CA PRO A 222 -33.56 10.48 58.96
C PRO A 222 -32.31 10.25 58.07
N PRO A 223 -32.47 9.79 56.82
CA PRO A 223 -31.35 9.62 55.90
C PRO A 223 -30.68 10.97 55.57
N PRO A 224 -29.41 10.97 55.14
CA PRO A 224 -28.75 12.17 54.65
C PRO A 224 -29.43 12.68 53.38
N THR A 225 -29.34 13.99 53.13
CA THR A 225 -29.76 14.60 51.85
C THR A 225 -28.61 15.34 51.20
N VAL A 226 -28.59 15.39 49.87
CA VAL A 226 -27.65 16.23 49.10
C VAL A 226 -28.48 17.24 48.31
N THR A 227 -28.23 18.52 48.55
CA THR A 227 -28.99 19.63 47.95
C THR A 227 -28.17 20.45 46.96
N ALA A 228 -26.83 20.33 46.97
CA ALA A 228 -25.98 20.95 45.95
C ALA A 228 -24.59 20.32 45.91
N VAL A 229 -23.97 20.34 44.73
CA VAL A 229 -22.56 20.00 44.50
C VAL A 229 -21.89 21.17 43.77
N ASN A 230 -20.77 21.69 44.29
CA ASN A 230 -20.06 22.81 43.69
C ASN A 230 -18.54 22.59 43.66
N PRO A 231 -17.87 22.71 42.50
CA PRO A 231 -18.46 22.85 41.17
C PRO A 231 -19.26 21.60 40.77
N ALA A 232 -20.28 21.79 39.92
CA ALA A 232 -21.13 20.70 39.42
C ALA A 232 -20.56 19.99 38.18
N SER A 233 -19.32 20.28 37.79
CA SER A 233 -18.64 19.65 36.65
C SER A 233 -17.13 19.66 36.78
N GLY A 234 -16.47 18.78 36.02
CA GLY A 234 -15.01 18.66 35.97
C GLY A 234 -14.52 17.60 34.98
N PRO A 235 -13.20 17.37 34.85
CA PRO A 235 -12.66 16.46 33.85
C PRO A 235 -12.93 14.98 34.18
N THR A 236 -13.04 14.15 33.15
CA THR A 236 -13.13 12.67 33.25
C THR A 236 -11.99 11.99 34.02
N GLN A 237 -10.83 12.63 34.13
CA GLN A 237 -9.72 12.13 34.97
C GLN A 237 -9.99 12.25 36.48
N GLY A 238 -11.06 12.93 36.89
CA GLY A 238 -11.31 13.24 38.30
C GLY A 238 -10.36 14.32 38.82
N GLY A 239 -10.19 14.39 40.14
CA GLY A 239 -9.34 15.36 40.82
C GLY A 239 -10.00 16.71 41.10
N THR A 240 -11.28 16.89 40.75
CA THR A 240 -12.02 18.12 41.07
C THR A 240 -12.34 18.13 42.56
N ALA A 241 -11.82 19.11 43.29
CA ALA A 241 -12.29 19.40 44.64
C ALA A 241 -13.72 19.94 44.59
N ILE A 242 -14.65 19.26 45.25
CA ILE A 242 -16.06 19.60 45.32
C ILE A 242 -16.50 19.82 46.76
N THR A 243 -17.44 20.74 46.94
CA THR A 243 -18.20 20.95 48.17
C THR A 243 -19.61 20.44 47.96
N ILE A 244 -20.04 19.54 48.84
CA ILE A 244 -21.35 18.90 48.85
C ILE A 244 -22.13 19.53 50.00
N THR A 245 -23.31 20.09 49.69
CA THR A 245 -24.21 20.70 50.68
C THR A 245 -25.43 19.80 50.87
N GLY A 246 -25.93 19.70 52.10
CA GLY A 246 -27.00 18.78 52.44
C GLY A 246 -27.47 18.85 53.89
N THR A 247 -27.99 17.73 54.42
CA THR A 247 -28.40 17.58 55.82
C THR A 247 -28.06 16.20 56.37
N ASN A 248 -28.04 16.09 57.71
CA ASN A 248 -27.80 14.85 58.47
C ASN A 248 -26.45 14.20 58.15
N PHE A 249 -25.42 15.00 57.86
CA PHE A 249 -24.05 14.51 57.77
C PHE A 249 -23.43 14.36 59.17
N ASP A 250 -22.62 13.33 59.36
CA ASP A 250 -21.83 13.13 60.57
C ASP A 250 -20.45 12.57 60.20
N GLY A 251 -19.58 12.33 61.18
CA GLY A 251 -18.21 11.84 60.95
C GLY A 251 -18.09 10.47 60.27
N THR A 252 -19.20 9.74 60.08
CA THR A 252 -19.25 8.44 59.37
C THR A 252 -19.57 8.59 57.88
N ALA A 253 -19.83 9.82 57.41
CA ALA A 253 -20.22 10.05 56.03
C ALA A 253 -19.16 9.57 55.03
N THR A 254 -19.60 8.81 54.04
CA THR A 254 -18.81 8.42 52.86
C THR A 254 -19.46 9.00 51.61
N VAL A 255 -18.65 9.28 50.58
CA VAL A 255 -19.11 9.89 49.33
C VAL A 255 -18.72 9.01 48.16
N ALA A 256 -19.67 8.75 47.26
CA ALA A 256 -19.42 8.15 45.96
C ALA A 256 -20.00 9.03 44.84
N ILE A 257 -19.30 9.13 43.71
CA ILE A 257 -19.79 9.83 42.51
C ILE A 257 -19.87 8.82 41.37
N GLY A 258 -21.06 8.59 40.83
CA GLY A 258 -21.28 7.58 39.77
C GLY A 258 -20.94 6.15 40.23
N GLY A 259 -21.07 5.88 41.54
CA GLY A 259 -20.68 4.60 42.15
C GLY A 259 -19.20 4.45 42.49
N ASN A 260 -18.33 5.37 42.05
CA ASN A 260 -16.91 5.36 42.41
C ASN A 260 -16.68 6.15 43.71
N ALA A 261 -15.90 5.58 44.64
CA ALA A 261 -15.59 6.25 45.90
C ALA A 261 -14.81 7.56 45.67
N ALA A 262 -15.26 8.65 46.29
CA ALA A 262 -14.53 9.91 46.30
C ALA A 262 -13.29 9.83 47.19
N THR A 263 -12.30 10.68 46.92
CA THR A 263 -11.11 10.82 47.78
C THR A 263 -11.15 12.13 48.57
N GLY A 264 -10.34 12.26 49.62
CA GLY A 264 -10.28 13.49 50.41
C GLY A 264 -11.60 13.90 51.08
N VAL A 265 -12.46 12.92 51.41
CA VAL A 265 -13.75 13.16 52.06
C VAL A 265 -13.52 13.72 53.46
N SER A 266 -14.00 14.94 53.69
CA SER A 266 -13.89 15.67 54.97
C SER A 266 -15.24 16.28 55.30
N VAL A 267 -15.87 15.81 56.38
CA VAL A 267 -17.14 16.34 56.88
C VAL A 267 -16.87 17.63 57.65
N VAL A 268 -17.35 18.75 57.12
CA VAL A 268 -17.12 20.09 57.70
C VAL A 268 -18.17 20.41 58.76
N SER A 269 -19.42 20.03 58.49
CA SER A 269 -20.56 20.22 59.40
C SER A 269 -21.66 19.20 59.08
N ALA A 270 -22.76 19.23 59.84
CA ALA A 270 -23.94 18.43 59.54
C ALA A 270 -24.62 18.75 58.19
N THR A 271 -24.15 19.78 57.48
CA THR A 271 -24.71 20.25 56.21
C THR A 271 -23.66 20.40 55.10
N GLN A 272 -22.39 20.11 55.35
CA GLN A 272 -21.33 20.29 54.35
C GLN A 272 -20.24 19.21 54.42
N ILE A 273 -19.88 18.68 53.25
CA ILE A 273 -18.76 17.76 53.04
C ILE A 273 -17.87 18.32 51.93
N ASN A 274 -16.56 18.28 52.11
CA ASN A 274 -15.59 18.47 51.03
C ASN A 274 -15.12 17.10 50.54
N ALA A 275 -15.00 16.92 49.23
CA ALA A 275 -14.52 15.68 48.62
C ALA A 275 -13.77 15.99 47.32
N THR A 276 -13.07 15.00 46.77
CA THR A 276 -12.38 15.09 45.48
C THR A 276 -12.91 14.00 44.55
N THR A 277 -13.31 14.39 43.34
CA THR A 277 -13.93 13.47 42.38
C THR A 277 -12.96 12.38 41.92
N PRO A 278 -13.41 11.12 41.82
CA PRO A 278 -12.62 10.05 41.20
C PRO A 278 -12.66 10.16 39.67
N PRO A 279 -11.80 9.42 38.94
CA PRO A 279 -11.97 9.24 37.51
C PRO A 279 -13.32 8.61 37.17
N HIS A 280 -13.96 9.09 36.10
CA HIS A 280 -15.23 8.57 35.61
C HIS A 280 -15.38 8.89 34.10
N PRO A 281 -16.03 8.03 33.29
CA PRO A 281 -16.36 8.34 31.91
C PRO A 281 -17.17 9.64 31.77
N ALA A 282 -17.12 10.25 30.58
CA ALA A 282 -17.84 11.48 30.31
C ALA A 282 -19.36 11.29 30.46
N GLY A 283 -20.04 12.28 31.03
CA GLY A 283 -21.48 12.24 31.29
C GLY A 283 -21.83 12.68 32.70
N VAL A 284 -23.13 12.61 33.00
CA VAL A 284 -23.68 12.97 34.31
C VAL A 284 -23.53 11.78 35.27
N ALA A 285 -23.11 12.06 36.50
CA ALA A 285 -22.97 11.08 37.58
C ALA A 285 -23.56 11.64 38.88
N ASP A 286 -24.33 10.82 39.59
CA ASP A 286 -24.94 11.23 40.87
C ASP A 286 -23.91 11.20 42.00
N VAL A 287 -23.97 12.18 42.89
CA VAL A 287 -23.19 12.26 44.14
C VAL A 287 -24.02 11.70 45.28
N VAL A 288 -23.63 10.53 45.76
CA VAL A 288 -24.31 9.82 46.85
C VAL A 288 -23.50 9.98 48.13
N VAL A 289 -24.16 10.46 49.18
CA VAL A 289 -23.60 10.50 50.54
C VAL A 289 -24.25 9.39 51.36
N THR A 290 -23.44 8.53 51.98
CA THR A 290 -23.90 7.46 52.87
C THR A 290 -23.45 7.72 54.30
N VAL A 291 -24.40 7.82 55.22
CA VAL A 291 -24.19 8.08 56.67
C VAL A 291 -24.81 6.95 57.47
N SER A 292 -24.02 6.30 58.33
CA SER A 292 -24.49 5.19 59.18
C SER A 292 -25.31 4.11 58.42
N GLY A 293 -24.91 3.82 57.17
CA GLY A 293 -25.57 2.84 56.30
C GLY A 293 -26.79 3.34 55.52
N GLN A 294 -27.21 4.60 55.70
CA GLN A 294 -28.29 5.23 54.93
C GLN A 294 -27.73 6.13 53.84
N SER A 295 -28.16 5.93 52.59
CA SER A 295 -27.74 6.75 51.45
C SER A 295 -28.71 7.88 51.15
N SER A 296 -28.19 9.00 50.66
CA SER A 296 -29.01 10.09 50.14
C SER A 296 -29.81 9.65 48.92
N ALA A 297 -31.03 10.19 48.79
CA ALA A 297 -31.86 9.96 47.61
C ALA A 297 -31.32 10.76 46.42
N ALA A 298 -31.34 10.16 45.23
CA ALA A 298 -30.93 10.80 43.99
C ALA A 298 -31.85 11.97 43.63
N ASN A 299 -31.27 13.10 43.20
CA ASN A 299 -32.01 14.27 42.74
C ASN A 299 -31.16 15.15 41.80
N PRO A 300 -31.74 15.98 40.92
CA PRO A 300 -30.95 16.76 39.95
C PRO A 300 -29.87 17.67 40.54
N SER A 301 -29.96 18.06 41.82
CA SER A 301 -28.99 18.95 42.47
C SER A 301 -27.76 18.21 43.02
N ASP A 302 -27.78 16.88 43.05
CA ASP A 302 -26.65 16.03 43.42
C ASP A 302 -25.83 15.56 42.21
N GLN A 303 -26.13 16.05 41.01
CA GLN A 303 -25.44 15.65 39.79
C GLN A 303 -24.11 16.37 39.59
N PHE A 304 -23.08 15.59 39.25
CA PHE A 304 -21.79 16.08 38.78
C PHE A 304 -21.56 15.65 37.33
N THR A 305 -21.20 16.59 36.45
CA THR A 305 -20.95 16.31 35.03
C THR A 305 -19.47 16.15 34.74
N TYR A 306 -19.06 14.94 34.35
CA TYR A 306 -17.72 14.68 33.83
C TYR A 306 -17.63 15.11 32.37
N LEU A 307 -16.80 16.11 32.11
CA LEU A 307 -16.55 16.68 30.80
C LEU A 307 -15.40 15.91 30.13
N ALA A 308 -15.65 15.43 28.91
CA ALA A 308 -14.59 14.91 28.05
C ALA A 308 -13.58 16.03 27.75
N PRO A 309 -12.27 15.72 27.63
CA PRO A 309 -11.32 16.69 27.14
C PRO A 309 -11.73 17.17 25.72
N PRO A 310 -11.52 18.45 25.38
CA PRO A 310 -11.83 18.94 24.05
C PRO A 310 -10.98 18.22 22.98
N PRO A 311 -11.51 17.98 21.77
CA PRO A 311 -10.73 17.38 20.69
C PRO A 311 -9.53 18.27 20.30
N PRO A 312 -8.46 17.69 19.71
CA PRO A 312 -7.37 18.47 19.15
C PRO A 312 -7.87 19.37 18.01
N THR A 313 -7.26 20.53 17.83
CA THR A 313 -7.50 21.38 16.66
C THR A 313 -6.21 21.54 15.87
N VAL A 314 -6.32 21.64 14.54
CA VAL A 314 -5.21 22.00 13.66
C VAL A 314 -5.50 23.40 13.13
N SER A 315 -4.57 24.32 13.31
CA SER A 315 -4.68 25.72 12.88
C SER A 315 -3.69 26.07 11.76
N GLY A 316 -2.77 25.16 11.43
CA GLY A 316 -1.78 25.38 10.39
C GLY A 316 -0.90 24.17 10.13
N VAL A 317 -0.46 24.03 8.88
CA VAL A 317 0.54 23.05 8.44
C VAL A 317 1.64 23.80 7.68
N SER A 318 2.90 23.54 8.00
CA SER A 318 4.04 24.17 7.34
C SER A 318 5.17 23.17 7.06
N PRO A 319 5.67 23.05 5.82
CA PRO A 319 5.14 23.70 4.61
C PRO A 319 3.74 23.18 4.23
N THR A 320 2.98 23.96 3.45
CA THR A 320 1.63 23.61 2.97
C THR A 320 1.63 22.76 1.69
N SER A 321 2.80 22.36 1.18
CA SER A 321 2.91 21.54 -0.02
C SER A 321 4.21 20.72 -0.07
N GLY A 322 4.22 19.69 -0.91
CA GLY A 322 5.36 18.81 -1.16
C GLY A 322 5.09 17.76 -2.24
N PRO A 323 6.06 16.90 -2.59
CA PRO A 323 5.92 15.95 -3.68
C PRO A 323 4.92 14.82 -3.36
N THR A 324 4.24 14.32 -4.39
CA THR A 324 3.38 13.10 -4.34
C THR A 324 4.07 11.85 -3.78
N ALA A 325 5.40 11.77 -3.85
CA ALA A 325 6.19 10.69 -3.25
C ALA A 325 6.18 10.71 -1.70
N GLY A 326 5.70 11.79 -1.08
CA GLY A 326 5.75 11.98 0.37
C GLY A 326 7.13 12.38 0.85
N GLY A 327 7.40 12.14 2.14
CA GLY A 327 8.69 12.40 2.76
C GLY A 327 8.91 13.87 3.15
N THR A 328 7.88 14.73 3.08
CA THR A 328 8.01 16.15 3.45
C THR A 328 7.89 16.27 4.98
N PRO A 329 8.91 16.76 5.69
CA PRO A 329 8.77 17.09 7.10
C PRO A 329 7.82 18.28 7.23
N ILE A 330 6.74 18.09 7.99
CA ILE A 330 5.74 19.11 8.26
C ILE A 330 5.67 19.42 9.76
N THR A 331 5.47 20.69 10.07
CA THR A 331 5.11 21.20 11.38
C THR A 331 3.61 21.47 11.37
N ILE A 332 2.90 20.92 12.34
CA ILE A 332 1.46 21.04 12.51
C ILE A 332 1.24 21.89 13.76
N THR A 333 0.59 23.03 13.61
CA THR A 333 0.24 23.92 14.72
C THR A 333 -1.24 23.76 15.09
N GLY A 334 -1.57 23.91 16.36
CA GLY A 334 -2.93 23.64 16.85
C GLY A 334 -3.13 23.87 18.34
N THR A 335 -4.11 23.18 18.91
CA THR A 335 -4.35 23.15 20.38
C THR A 335 -4.71 21.74 20.85
N ASN A 336 -4.57 21.52 22.17
CA ASN A 336 -4.86 20.26 22.87
C ASN A 336 -3.97 19.07 22.46
N PHE A 337 -2.73 19.34 22.06
CA PHE A 337 -1.79 18.27 21.69
C PHE A 337 -1.15 17.52 22.87
N ASP A 338 -1.27 18.04 24.10
CA ASP A 338 -0.61 17.48 25.30
C ASP A 338 -1.25 16.22 25.89
N THR A 339 -2.31 15.68 25.28
CA THR A 339 -3.18 14.69 25.94
C THR A 339 -2.78 13.23 25.69
N GLY A 340 -1.65 12.95 25.02
CA GLY A 340 -1.11 11.60 24.86
C GLY A 340 -0.30 11.38 23.58
N ALA A 341 -0.06 10.11 23.22
CA ALA A 341 0.53 9.77 21.92
C ALA A 341 -0.40 10.23 20.79
N ALA A 342 0.12 11.03 19.86
CA ALA A 342 -0.60 11.50 18.69
C ALA A 342 -0.38 10.56 17.50
N THR A 343 -1.43 10.36 16.70
CA THR A 343 -1.30 9.84 15.34
C THR A 343 -1.70 10.93 14.35
N VAL A 344 -0.95 11.06 13.26
CA VAL A 344 -1.24 12.03 12.20
C VAL A 344 -1.54 11.27 10.92
N THR A 345 -2.57 11.69 10.20
CA THR A 345 -2.84 11.25 8.84
C THR A 345 -2.85 12.44 7.88
N VAL A 346 -2.47 12.22 6.63
CA VAL A 346 -2.54 13.22 5.55
C VAL A 346 -3.29 12.58 4.39
N GLY A 347 -4.47 13.11 4.05
CA GLY A 347 -5.35 12.49 3.05
C GLY A 347 -5.78 11.07 3.46
N GLY A 348 -5.92 10.83 4.76
CA GLY A 348 -6.24 9.51 5.33
C GLY A 348 -5.07 8.51 5.40
N SER A 349 -3.92 8.82 4.81
CA SER A 349 -2.71 7.97 4.91
C SER A 349 -1.91 8.32 6.16
N VAL A 350 -1.39 7.31 6.85
CA VAL A 350 -0.64 7.49 8.12
C VAL A 350 0.70 8.19 7.85
N ALA A 351 0.93 9.32 8.53
CA ALA A 351 2.21 10.02 8.52
C ALA A 351 3.26 9.31 9.40
N THR A 352 4.53 9.51 9.08
CA THR A 352 5.65 8.94 9.85
C THR A 352 6.38 10.02 10.64
N GLY A 353 7.29 9.65 11.56
CA GLY A 353 8.07 10.61 12.34
C GLY A 353 7.24 11.54 13.23
N VAL A 354 6.03 11.11 13.63
CA VAL A 354 5.12 11.90 14.47
C VAL A 354 5.74 12.11 15.85
N SER A 355 5.95 13.37 16.22
CA SER A 355 6.47 13.77 17.52
C SER A 355 5.70 14.99 18.04
N VAL A 356 5.10 14.85 19.22
CA VAL A 356 4.42 15.95 19.92
C VAL A 356 5.50 16.81 20.57
N VAL A 357 5.60 18.08 20.14
CA VAL A 357 6.62 19.02 20.63
C VAL A 357 6.08 19.81 21.83
N SER A 358 4.80 20.20 21.77
CA SER A 358 4.11 20.95 22.82
C SER A 358 2.59 20.88 22.61
N ALA A 359 1.84 21.56 23.49
CA ALA A 359 0.38 21.72 23.45
C ALA A 359 -0.19 22.19 22.12
N THR A 360 0.67 22.83 21.32
CA THR A 360 0.31 23.56 20.11
C THR A 360 1.17 23.18 18.92
N GLN A 361 2.08 22.21 19.03
CA GLN A 361 2.96 21.82 17.93
C GLN A 361 3.21 20.30 17.86
N ILE A 362 3.05 19.73 16.66
CA ILE A 362 3.46 18.37 16.29
C ILE A 362 4.36 18.45 15.07
N ASN A 363 5.44 17.67 15.04
CA ASN A 363 6.21 17.43 13.82
C ASN A 363 5.82 16.06 13.25
N ALA A 364 5.67 15.96 11.94
CA ALA A 364 5.38 14.72 11.23
C ALA A 364 6.06 14.72 9.85
N THR A 365 6.03 13.59 9.15
CA THR A 365 6.53 13.44 7.78
C THR A 365 5.43 12.88 6.90
N THR A 366 5.12 13.58 5.80
CA THR A 366 4.01 13.21 4.92
C THR A 366 4.22 11.83 4.27
N PRO A 367 3.16 11.02 4.16
CA PRO A 367 3.20 9.79 3.36
C PRO A 367 3.16 10.09 1.85
N ALA A 368 3.35 9.07 1.02
CA ALA A 368 3.06 9.17 -0.41
C ALA A 368 1.54 9.29 -0.63
N HIS A 369 1.14 10.16 -1.56
CA HIS A 369 -0.27 10.42 -1.88
C HIS A 369 -0.42 10.91 -3.33
N ALA A 370 -1.60 10.74 -3.92
CA ALA A 370 -1.92 11.29 -5.23
C ALA A 370 -1.85 12.83 -5.24
N ALA A 371 -1.59 13.42 -6.41
CA ALA A 371 -1.54 14.87 -6.55
C ALA A 371 -2.88 15.53 -6.20
N GLY A 372 -2.82 16.69 -5.54
CA GLY A 372 -3.99 17.43 -5.07
C GLY A 372 -3.92 17.80 -3.59
N VAL A 373 -5.00 18.39 -3.11
CA VAL A 373 -5.15 18.82 -1.72
C VAL A 373 -5.52 17.63 -0.84
N ALA A 374 -4.89 17.53 0.33
CA ALA A 374 -5.14 16.51 1.33
C ALA A 374 -5.19 17.15 2.73
N ASP A 375 -6.18 16.79 3.54
CA ASP A 375 -6.32 17.32 4.89
C ASP A 375 -5.35 16.60 5.85
N VAL A 376 -4.75 17.36 6.77
CA VAL A 376 -3.91 16.84 7.86
C VAL A 376 -4.75 16.68 9.12
N VAL A 377 -4.99 15.43 9.51
CA VAL A 377 -5.79 15.11 10.70
C VAL A 377 -4.89 14.63 11.83
N VAL A 378 -5.01 15.27 12.98
CA VAL A 378 -4.34 14.88 14.23
C VAL A 378 -5.35 14.14 15.10
N THR A 379 -5.00 12.94 15.56
CA THR A 379 -5.81 12.15 16.51
C THR A 379 -5.05 11.94 17.81
N ILE A 380 -5.67 12.31 18.93
CA ILE A 380 -5.09 12.18 20.28
C ILE A 380 -6.18 11.68 21.22
N GLY A 381 -5.87 10.66 22.03
CA GLY A 381 -6.83 10.07 22.96
C GLY A 381 -8.10 9.52 22.28
N GLY A 382 -8.00 9.11 21.01
CA GLY A 382 -9.13 8.65 20.20
C GLY A 382 -10.01 9.75 19.61
N GLN A 383 -9.69 11.03 19.83
CA GLN A 383 -10.40 12.16 19.23
C GLN A 383 -9.58 12.79 18.09
N SER A 384 -10.23 12.98 16.94
CA SER A 384 -9.61 13.59 15.75
C SER A 384 -9.94 15.07 15.65
N SER A 385 -9.01 15.85 15.09
CA SER A 385 -9.28 17.22 14.68
C SER A 385 -10.33 17.27 13.57
N ALA A 386 -11.11 18.35 13.54
CA ALA A 386 -11.95 18.66 12.40
C ALA A 386 -11.08 19.04 11.19
N THR A 387 -11.62 18.82 9.98
CA THR A 387 -10.99 19.22 8.72
C THR A 387 -11.41 20.63 8.30
N ASP A 388 -10.48 21.54 8.00
CA ASP A 388 -10.74 22.92 7.54
C ASP A 388 -9.52 23.45 6.76
N PRO A 389 -9.64 24.26 5.68
CA PRO A 389 -8.55 24.84 4.88
C PRO A 389 -7.19 25.17 5.52
N SER A 390 -7.11 25.49 6.81
CA SER A 390 -5.84 25.69 7.52
C SER A 390 -5.00 24.42 7.73
N ASP A 391 -5.61 23.23 7.64
CA ASP A 391 -4.95 21.93 7.78
C ASP A 391 -4.57 21.27 6.45
N GLN A 392 -4.75 21.98 5.33
CA GLN A 392 -4.53 21.42 4.00
C GLN A 392 -3.05 21.37 3.63
N PHE A 393 -2.64 20.20 3.14
CA PHE A 393 -1.35 19.98 2.49
C PHE A 393 -1.57 19.62 1.01
N THR A 394 -0.88 20.33 0.11
CA THR A 394 -0.99 20.10 -1.33
C THR A 394 0.14 19.21 -1.84
N TYR A 395 -0.22 18.01 -2.30
CA TYR A 395 0.70 17.15 -3.03
C TYR A 395 0.87 17.64 -4.47
N LEU A 396 2.08 18.07 -4.79
CA LEU A 396 2.47 18.53 -6.12
C LEU A 396 2.94 17.33 -6.95
N ALA A 397 2.34 17.18 -8.13
CA ALA A 397 2.84 16.25 -9.13
C ALA A 397 4.28 16.64 -9.53
N PRO A 398 5.15 15.66 -9.85
CA PRO A 398 6.45 15.98 -10.42
C PRO A 398 6.27 16.80 -11.70
N PRO A 399 7.11 17.82 -11.95
CA PRO A 399 7.06 18.54 -13.21
C PRO A 399 7.33 17.57 -14.38
N PRO A 400 6.62 17.69 -15.52
CA PRO A 400 6.84 16.81 -16.66
C PRO A 400 8.27 16.97 -17.22
N PRO A 401 8.80 15.93 -17.89
CA PRO A 401 10.09 16.03 -18.58
C PRO A 401 10.02 17.06 -19.71
N THR A 402 11.14 17.72 -19.99
CA THR A 402 11.28 18.57 -21.18
C THR A 402 12.42 18.07 -22.05
N VAL A 403 12.29 18.20 -23.36
CA VAL A 403 13.38 18.00 -24.32
C VAL A 403 13.81 19.36 -24.82
N GLY A 404 15.06 19.75 -24.54
CA GLY A 404 15.63 21.03 -24.96
C GLY A 404 16.31 20.96 -26.32
N ALA A 405 17.07 19.88 -26.58
CA ALA A 405 17.75 19.66 -27.86
C ALA A 405 18.10 18.18 -28.08
N VAL A 406 18.16 17.78 -29.35
CA VAL A 406 18.72 16.50 -29.81
C VAL A 406 19.98 16.74 -30.65
N SER A 407 20.98 15.89 -30.49
CA SER A 407 22.18 15.87 -31.34
C SER A 407 22.60 14.44 -31.70
N PRO A 408 22.86 14.12 -32.98
CA PRO A 408 22.59 14.96 -34.16
C PRO A 408 21.08 15.17 -34.38
N THR A 409 20.70 16.19 -35.15
CA THR A 409 19.29 16.52 -35.48
C THR A 409 18.74 15.79 -36.71
N SER A 410 19.54 14.92 -37.34
CA SER A 410 19.12 14.14 -38.51
C SER A 410 19.85 12.81 -38.64
N GLY A 411 19.27 11.90 -39.43
CA GLY A 411 19.83 10.58 -39.72
C GLY A 411 19.04 9.85 -40.81
N PRO A 412 19.46 8.63 -41.21
CA PRO A 412 18.84 7.91 -42.32
C PRO A 412 17.46 7.33 -41.96
N THR A 413 16.57 7.21 -42.96
CA THR A 413 15.25 6.54 -42.82
C THR A 413 15.32 5.10 -42.31
N THR A 414 16.46 4.44 -42.41
CA THR A 414 16.71 3.10 -41.85
C THR A 414 16.90 3.09 -40.33
N GLY A 415 16.99 4.26 -39.68
CA GLY A 415 17.29 4.36 -38.25
C GLY A 415 18.75 4.06 -37.92
N GLY A 416 19.03 3.81 -36.64
CA GLY A 416 20.36 3.45 -36.14
C GLY A 416 21.25 4.63 -35.77
N THR A 417 20.73 5.86 -35.76
CA THR A 417 21.51 7.04 -35.37
C THR A 417 21.59 7.11 -33.85
N ALA A 418 22.80 7.06 -33.29
CA ALA A 418 23.02 7.37 -31.89
C ALA A 418 22.75 8.86 -31.65
N ILE A 419 21.81 9.17 -30.78
CA ILE A 419 21.38 10.52 -30.44
C ILE A 419 21.58 10.78 -28.94
N THR A 420 21.98 12.00 -28.62
CA THR A 420 22.00 12.55 -27.27
C THR A 420 20.86 13.56 -27.17
N ILE A 421 19.97 13.33 -26.20
CA ILE A 421 18.81 14.15 -25.88
C ILE A 421 19.14 14.91 -24.61
N THR A 422 19.04 16.24 -24.65
CA THR A 422 19.23 17.11 -23.49
C THR A 422 17.90 17.72 -23.08
N GLY A 423 17.71 17.97 -21.78
CA GLY A 423 16.42 18.43 -21.27
C GLY A 423 16.39 18.56 -19.75
N THR A 424 15.21 18.37 -19.14
CA THR A 424 15.04 18.41 -17.68
C THR A 424 14.07 17.32 -17.20
N ASN A 425 14.14 17.03 -15.90
CA ASN A 425 13.26 16.08 -15.19
C ASN A 425 13.26 14.67 -15.79
N PHE A 426 14.40 14.23 -16.32
CA PHE A 426 14.58 12.83 -16.69
C PHE A 426 14.80 12.00 -15.42
N ASP A 427 14.13 10.85 -15.31
CA ASP A 427 14.38 9.87 -14.26
C ASP A 427 15.02 8.61 -14.85
N ALA A 428 15.54 7.72 -13.97
CA ALA A 428 16.25 6.52 -14.40
C ALA A 428 15.39 5.50 -15.20
N THR A 429 14.07 5.66 -15.17
CA THR A 429 13.11 4.82 -15.91
C THR A 429 12.62 5.46 -17.20
N ALA A 430 13.16 6.64 -17.57
CA ALA A 430 12.71 7.37 -18.72
C ALA A 430 12.83 6.54 -20.02
N THR A 431 11.77 6.56 -20.81
CA THR A 431 11.74 5.92 -22.14
C THR A 431 11.70 6.98 -23.24
N VAL A 432 12.16 6.62 -24.43
CA VAL A 432 12.24 7.55 -25.57
C VAL A 432 11.50 6.96 -26.76
N THR A 433 10.71 7.77 -27.42
CA THR A 433 10.14 7.47 -28.74
C THR A 433 10.56 8.53 -29.75
N VAL A 434 10.66 8.15 -31.03
CA VAL A 434 10.94 9.05 -32.14
C VAL A 434 9.88 8.81 -33.22
N GLY A 435 9.06 9.82 -33.52
CA GLY A 435 7.92 9.67 -34.43
C GLY A 435 6.92 8.61 -33.94
N GLY A 436 6.77 8.46 -32.62
CA GLY A 436 5.92 7.46 -31.98
C GLY A 436 6.48 6.03 -31.93
N SER A 437 7.62 5.75 -32.58
CA SER A 437 8.30 4.46 -32.50
C SER A 437 9.31 4.43 -31.36
N ALA A 438 9.39 3.32 -30.61
CA ALA A 438 10.33 3.20 -29.49
C ALA A 438 11.79 3.27 -29.97
N ALA A 439 12.57 4.13 -29.32
CA ALA A 439 14.02 4.16 -29.52
C ALA A 439 14.68 2.97 -28.81
N THR A 440 15.87 2.57 -29.27
CA THR A 440 16.65 1.48 -28.68
C THR A 440 17.88 2.02 -27.96
N GLY A 441 18.51 1.22 -27.10
CA GLY A 441 19.73 1.64 -26.37
C GLY A 441 19.53 2.87 -25.48
N VAL A 442 18.32 3.08 -24.95
CA VAL A 442 17.98 4.21 -24.08
C VAL A 442 18.75 4.09 -22.77
N SER A 443 19.60 5.08 -22.49
CA SER A 443 20.43 5.17 -21.29
C SER A 443 20.33 6.57 -20.71
N VAL A 444 19.72 6.70 -19.54
CA VAL A 444 19.60 7.97 -18.82
C VAL A 444 20.92 8.27 -18.12
N VAL A 445 21.65 9.28 -18.60
CA VAL A 445 22.97 9.66 -18.08
C VAL A 445 22.82 10.54 -16.84
N SER A 446 21.85 11.45 -16.86
CA SER A 446 21.51 12.33 -15.75
C SER A 446 20.08 12.84 -15.90
N ALA A 447 19.60 13.62 -14.93
CA ALA A 447 18.29 14.27 -15.00
C ALA A 447 18.10 15.24 -16.18
N THR A 448 19.17 15.53 -16.94
CA THR A 448 19.17 16.45 -18.08
C THR A 448 19.74 15.84 -19.36
N GLN A 449 20.13 14.56 -19.36
CA GLN A 449 20.70 13.91 -20.53
C GLN A 449 20.31 12.43 -20.67
N ILE A 450 19.87 12.05 -21.87
CA ILE A 450 19.60 10.66 -22.28
C ILE A 450 20.38 10.37 -23.57
N ASN A 451 20.99 9.19 -23.65
CA ASN A 451 21.50 8.64 -24.91
C ASN A 451 20.49 7.61 -25.43
N ALA A 452 20.21 7.62 -26.73
CA ALA A 452 19.31 6.68 -27.38
C ALA A 452 19.74 6.42 -28.83
N THR A 453 19.14 5.42 -29.47
CA THR A 453 19.35 5.10 -30.89
C THR A 453 18.03 5.16 -31.64
N THR A 454 17.99 5.93 -32.72
CA THR A 454 16.76 6.16 -33.48
C THR A 454 16.25 4.87 -34.15
N PRO A 455 14.92 4.61 -34.14
CA PRO A 455 14.32 3.54 -34.91
C PRO A 455 14.29 3.88 -36.41
N ALA A 456 13.93 2.91 -37.26
CA ALA A 456 13.60 3.19 -38.66
C ALA A 456 12.30 4.01 -38.74
N HIS A 457 12.23 4.98 -39.65
CA HIS A 457 11.08 5.85 -39.83
C HIS A 457 11.01 6.40 -41.26
N ALA A 458 9.81 6.79 -41.71
CA ALA A 458 9.63 7.45 -43.00
C ALA A 458 10.41 8.78 -43.07
N ALA A 459 10.76 9.21 -44.28
CA ALA A 459 11.45 10.48 -44.50
C ALA A 459 10.61 11.67 -44.00
N GLY A 460 11.27 12.66 -43.42
CA GLY A 460 10.63 13.85 -42.84
C GLY A 460 11.00 14.09 -41.37
N VAL A 461 10.39 15.11 -40.78
CA VAL A 461 10.58 15.47 -39.37
C VAL A 461 9.76 14.53 -38.49
N ALA A 462 10.39 14.04 -37.43
CA ALA A 462 9.76 13.22 -36.39
C ALA A 462 10.09 13.80 -35.01
N ASP A 463 9.10 13.89 -34.14
CA ASP A 463 9.27 14.43 -32.79
C ASP A 463 9.84 13.36 -31.85
N ILE A 464 10.73 13.77 -30.97
CA ILE A 464 11.25 12.96 -29.87
C ILE A 464 10.40 13.21 -28.63
N VAL A 465 9.81 12.14 -28.10
CA VAL A 465 9.07 12.20 -26.83
C VAL A 465 9.84 11.40 -25.78
N VAL A 466 10.21 12.08 -24.70
CA VAL A 466 10.73 11.44 -23.49
C VAL A 466 9.57 11.24 -22.52
N ILE A 467 9.39 10.01 -22.04
CA ILE A 467 8.38 9.68 -21.03
C ILE A 467 9.13 9.37 -19.73
N ALA A 468 8.97 10.22 -18.72
CA ALA A 468 9.56 10.08 -17.39
C ALA A 468 8.44 10.19 -16.34
N GLY A 469 8.42 9.31 -15.34
CA GLY A 469 7.39 9.29 -14.31
C GLY A 469 5.97 9.06 -14.87
N GLY A 470 5.87 8.40 -16.03
CA GLY A 470 4.62 8.24 -16.78
C GLY A 470 4.11 9.51 -17.47
N GLN A 471 4.87 10.62 -17.45
CA GLN A 471 4.52 11.88 -18.10
C GLN A 471 5.32 12.06 -19.41
N PRO A 472 4.67 12.33 -20.55
CA PRO A 472 5.37 12.64 -21.80
C PRO A 472 5.89 14.08 -21.80
N SER A 473 7.02 14.32 -22.46
CA SER A 473 7.51 15.67 -22.77
C SER A 473 6.59 16.37 -23.77
N ALA A 474 6.43 17.68 -23.60
CA ALA A 474 5.68 18.49 -24.56
C ALA A 474 6.47 18.68 -25.86
N ALA A 475 5.75 18.67 -26.99
CA ALA A 475 6.32 18.91 -28.32
C ALA A 475 6.90 20.33 -28.42
N ASN A 476 8.12 20.46 -28.93
CA ASN A 476 8.79 21.74 -29.15
C ASN A 476 9.88 21.64 -30.24
N PRO A 477 10.32 22.74 -30.88
CA PRO A 477 11.29 22.65 -31.97
C PRO A 477 12.64 21.96 -31.62
N GLY A 478 13.03 21.91 -30.34
CA GLY A 478 14.25 21.24 -29.89
C GLY A 478 14.19 19.71 -29.87
N ASP A 479 13.00 19.13 -29.96
CA ASP A 479 12.79 17.67 -29.99
C ASP A 479 12.69 17.07 -31.40
N GLN A 480 12.87 17.88 -32.44
CA GLN A 480 12.73 17.44 -33.82
C GLN A 480 13.97 16.70 -34.33
N PHE A 481 13.75 15.51 -34.88
CA PHE A 481 14.75 14.73 -35.60
C PHE A 481 14.32 14.52 -37.05
N THR A 482 15.18 14.84 -38.00
CA THR A 482 14.87 14.73 -39.43
C THR A 482 15.40 13.42 -40.02
N TYR A 483 14.50 12.55 -40.46
CA TYR A 483 14.85 11.36 -41.24
C TYR A 483 15.07 11.73 -42.70
N LEU A 484 16.29 11.50 -43.18
CA LEU A 484 16.74 11.75 -44.54
C LEU A 484 16.83 10.42 -45.31
N VAL A 485 16.41 10.42 -46.58
CA VAL A 485 16.71 9.29 -47.46
C VAL A 485 18.24 9.24 -47.65
N PRO A 486 18.91 8.09 -47.41
CA PRO A 486 20.33 7.97 -47.65
C PRO A 486 20.69 8.35 -49.09
N ALA A 487 21.70 9.19 -49.27
CA ALA A 487 22.20 9.50 -50.61
C ALA A 487 22.67 8.21 -51.32
N PRO A 488 22.47 8.07 -52.64
CA PRO A 488 23.02 6.95 -53.38
C PRO A 488 24.54 6.98 -53.37
N THR A 489 25.17 5.82 -53.46
CA THR A 489 26.64 5.73 -53.66
C THR A 489 26.95 5.05 -54.97
N VAL A 490 28.06 5.41 -55.60
CA VAL A 490 28.63 4.68 -56.74
C VAL A 490 29.98 4.17 -56.31
N THR A 491 30.20 2.86 -56.41
CA THR A 491 31.40 2.18 -55.90
C THR A 491 32.26 1.60 -57.03
N ALA A 492 31.65 1.24 -58.16
CA ALA A 492 32.37 0.71 -59.31
C ALA A 492 31.60 0.92 -60.63
N LEU A 493 32.36 0.95 -61.73
CA LEU A 493 31.87 0.94 -63.10
C LEU A 493 32.47 -0.22 -63.88
N THR A 494 31.68 -0.87 -64.72
CA THR A 494 32.17 -1.87 -65.66
C THR A 494 31.49 -1.71 -67.04
N PRO A 495 32.25 -1.48 -68.12
CA PRO A 495 33.68 -1.13 -68.17
C PRO A 495 33.96 0.29 -67.61
N THR A 496 35.23 0.61 -67.32
CA THR A 496 35.68 1.93 -66.83
C THR A 496 36.10 2.89 -67.94
N SER A 497 36.02 2.48 -69.21
CA SER A 497 36.37 3.31 -70.37
C SER A 497 35.52 2.97 -71.60
N GLY A 498 35.46 3.91 -72.54
CA GLY A 498 34.74 3.74 -73.80
C GLY A 498 35.03 4.87 -74.80
N THR A 499 34.26 4.92 -75.89
CA THR A 499 34.57 5.78 -77.04
C THR A 499 34.06 7.22 -76.84
N THR A 500 34.75 8.21 -77.44
CA THR A 500 34.31 9.63 -77.43
C THR A 500 32.96 9.87 -78.13
N ALA A 501 32.52 8.94 -78.99
CA ALA A 501 31.20 8.99 -79.63
C ALA A 501 30.05 8.65 -78.67
N GLY A 502 30.34 8.14 -77.46
CA GLY A 502 29.33 7.61 -76.56
C GLY A 502 28.85 6.22 -76.99
N GLY A 503 27.72 5.78 -76.44
CA GLY A 503 27.14 4.48 -76.77
C GLY A 503 27.77 3.28 -76.04
N THR A 504 28.71 3.51 -75.12
CA THR A 504 29.28 2.43 -74.29
C THR A 504 28.27 2.04 -73.22
N ALA A 505 27.84 0.79 -73.21
CA ALA A 505 27.00 0.24 -72.14
C ALA A 505 27.87 0.06 -70.89
N ILE A 506 27.43 0.65 -69.77
CA ILE A 506 28.10 0.60 -68.47
C ILE A 506 27.16 0.01 -67.42
N THR A 507 27.72 -0.81 -66.55
CA THR A 507 27.10 -1.27 -65.31
C THR A 507 27.69 -0.47 -64.15
N ILE A 508 26.80 0.14 -63.37
CA ILE A 508 27.10 1.00 -62.22
C ILE A 508 26.74 0.22 -60.96
N THR A 509 27.72 -0.02 -60.09
CA THR A 509 27.52 -0.73 -58.81
C THR A 509 27.57 0.26 -57.66
N GLY A 510 26.65 0.13 -56.69
CA GLY A 510 26.52 1.10 -55.61
C GLY A 510 25.48 0.73 -54.55
N THR A 511 24.88 1.72 -53.90
CA THR A 511 23.82 1.52 -52.90
C THR A 511 22.72 2.57 -53.04
N SER A 512 21.57 2.26 -52.47
CA SER A 512 20.39 3.15 -52.41
C SER A 512 19.86 3.56 -53.78
N PHE A 513 19.95 2.66 -54.76
CA PHE A 513 19.30 2.85 -56.05
C PHE A 513 17.83 2.45 -55.98
N ASP A 514 16.96 3.22 -56.61
CA ASP A 514 15.54 2.89 -56.79
C ASP A 514 15.08 3.26 -58.20
N ALA A 515 13.81 3.03 -58.52
CA ALA A 515 13.26 3.26 -59.86
C ALA A 515 13.31 4.73 -60.33
N THR A 516 13.57 5.69 -59.44
CA THR A 516 13.72 7.11 -59.75
C THR A 516 15.16 7.51 -60.12
N ALA A 517 16.11 6.56 -60.07
CA ALA A 517 17.51 6.85 -60.35
C ALA A 517 17.72 7.43 -61.76
N THR A 518 18.44 8.54 -61.81
CA THR A 518 18.94 9.14 -63.05
C THR A 518 20.47 9.09 -63.03
N VAL A 519 21.08 9.00 -64.21
CA VAL A 519 22.54 8.88 -64.35
C VAL A 519 23.05 10.00 -65.25
N THR A 520 24.11 10.66 -64.81
CA THR A 520 24.89 11.57 -65.64
C THR A 520 26.34 11.11 -65.72
N VAL A 521 26.99 11.37 -66.85
CA VAL A 521 28.42 11.11 -67.08
C VAL A 521 29.09 12.43 -67.44
N GLY A 522 29.94 12.94 -66.55
CA GLY A 522 30.58 14.24 -66.73
C GLY A 522 29.59 15.40 -66.90
N GLY A 523 28.42 15.29 -66.24
CA GLY A 523 27.33 16.27 -66.27
C GLY A 523 26.32 16.11 -67.42
N SER A 524 26.56 15.22 -68.38
CA SER A 524 25.61 14.92 -69.47
C SER A 524 24.76 13.70 -69.13
N ALA A 525 23.46 13.75 -69.44
CA ALA A 525 22.55 12.64 -69.16
C ALA A 525 22.94 11.37 -69.92
N ALA A 526 23.03 10.25 -69.22
CA ALA A 526 23.14 8.93 -69.83
C ALA A 526 21.79 8.49 -70.42
N THR A 527 21.83 7.60 -71.41
CA THR A 527 20.62 7.02 -72.01
C THR A 527 20.47 5.55 -71.61
N GLY A 528 19.29 4.97 -71.82
CA GLY A 528 19.06 3.55 -71.50
C GLY A 528 19.25 3.20 -70.02
N VAL A 529 18.99 4.16 -69.11
CA VAL A 529 19.13 3.98 -67.67
C VAL A 529 18.06 2.98 -67.19
N SER A 530 18.51 1.87 -66.60
CA SER A 530 17.66 0.82 -66.05
C SER A 530 18.22 0.35 -64.72
N VAL A 531 17.40 0.46 -63.67
CA VAL A 531 17.78 0.02 -62.32
C VAL A 531 17.54 -1.49 -62.22
N VAL A 532 18.64 -2.23 -62.11
CA VAL A 532 18.61 -3.71 -62.06
C VAL A 532 18.33 -4.19 -60.64
N SER A 533 18.90 -3.51 -59.65
CA SER A 533 18.63 -3.74 -58.23
C SER A 533 18.97 -2.48 -57.42
N ALA A 534 18.73 -2.51 -56.10
CA ALA A 534 19.15 -1.44 -55.19
C ALA A 534 20.67 -1.16 -55.15
N THR A 535 21.47 -2.01 -55.82
CA THR A 535 22.92 -1.91 -55.89
C THR A 535 23.49 -1.90 -57.30
N GLN A 536 22.64 -1.97 -58.34
CA GLN A 536 23.10 -2.04 -59.73
C GLN A 536 22.20 -1.27 -60.69
N ILE A 537 22.80 -0.43 -61.53
CA ILE A 537 22.15 0.27 -62.65
C ILE A 537 22.89 -0.08 -63.95
N SER A 538 22.15 -0.32 -65.02
CA SER A 538 22.68 -0.33 -66.39
C SER A 538 22.40 1.01 -67.06
N ALA A 539 23.38 1.59 -67.75
CA ALA A 539 23.23 2.84 -68.48
C ALA A 539 24.11 2.87 -69.73
N THR A 540 23.87 3.81 -70.64
CA THR A 540 24.66 4.02 -71.85
C THR A 540 25.27 5.42 -71.83
N THR A 541 26.59 5.49 -72.02
CA THR A 541 27.34 6.76 -71.92
C THR A 541 26.97 7.72 -73.05
N PRO A 542 26.77 9.03 -72.78
CA PRO A 542 26.61 10.04 -73.83
C PRO A 542 27.93 10.29 -74.57
N ALA A 543 27.86 10.97 -75.73
CA ALA A 543 29.03 11.44 -76.46
C ALA A 543 29.76 12.54 -75.66
N ARG A 544 31.10 12.47 -75.59
CA ARG A 544 31.93 13.45 -74.84
C ARG A 544 33.36 13.47 -75.40
N PRO A 545 34.06 14.61 -75.37
CA PRO A 545 35.49 14.67 -75.67
C PRO A 545 36.32 13.72 -74.79
N ALA A 546 37.51 13.36 -75.26
CA ALA A 546 38.41 12.46 -74.55
C ALA A 546 38.79 13.01 -73.17
N GLY A 547 38.91 12.12 -72.19
CA GLY A 547 39.22 12.45 -70.80
C GLY A 547 38.34 11.74 -69.78
N VAL A 548 38.62 12.00 -68.51
CA VAL A 548 37.88 11.39 -67.38
C VAL A 548 36.57 12.14 -67.14
N ALA A 549 35.52 11.39 -66.81
CA ALA A 549 34.20 11.87 -66.45
C ALA A 549 33.73 11.15 -65.18
N ASP A 550 33.16 11.86 -64.23
CA ASP A 550 32.52 11.22 -63.07
C ASP A 550 31.10 10.77 -63.46
N VAL A 551 30.72 9.57 -63.03
CA VAL A 551 29.38 8.99 -63.20
C VAL A 551 28.58 9.26 -61.93
N ILE A 552 27.64 10.20 -62.01
CA ILE A 552 26.82 10.59 -60.87
C ILE A 552 25.44 9.95 -61.01
N VAL A 553 25.03 9.23 -59.97
CA VAL A 553 23.67 8.70 -59.83
C VAL A 553 22.88 9.63 -58.92
N THR A 554 21.72 10.08 -59.37
CA THR A 554 20.81 10.91 -58.58
C THR A 554 19.52 10.15 -58.32
N VAL A 555 19.17 9.96 -57.04
CA VAL A 555 17.97 9.25 -56.59
C VAL A 555 17.16 10.18 -55.69
N SER A 556 15.88 10.38 -56.00
CA SER A 556 14.98 11.25 -55.22
C SER A 556 15.59 12.65 -54.89
N GLY A 557 16.36 13.21 -55.82
CA GLY A 557 17.02 14.52 -55.67
C GLY A 557 18.40 14.50 -55.00
N GLN A 558 18.83 13.37 -54.42
CA GLN A 558 20.14 13.22 -53.79
C GLN A 558 21.13 12.60 -54.78
N SER A 559 22.28 13.25 -54.96
CA SER A 559 23.34 12.80 -55.89
C SER A 559 24.44 12.03 -55.15
N SER A 560 24.98 11.01 -55.79
CA SER A 560 26.15 10.30 -55.29
C SER A 560 27.36 11.22 -55.24
N ALA A 561 28.17 11.09 -54.20
CA ALA A 561 29.42 11.83 -54.09
C ALA A 561 30.46 11.31 -55.09
N ALA A 562 31.19 12.23 -55.72
CA ALA A 562 32.29 11.91 -56.63
C ALA A 562 33.39 11.12 -55.90
N ASN A 563 33.83 10.01 -56.49
CA ASN A 563 34.88 9.17 -55.92
C ASN A 563 35.63 8.38 -57.00
N PRO A 564 36.83 7.83 -56.74
CA PRO A 564 37.60 7.15 -57.78
C PRO A 564 36.89 5.97 -58.49
N GLY A 565 35.90 5.33 -57.82
CA GLY A 565 35.13 4.21 -58.37
C GLY A 565 34.05 4.61 -59.39
N ASP A 566 33.72 5.90 -59.50
CA ASP A 566 32.75 6.43 -60.45
C ASP A 566 33.38 7.07 -61.70
N ARG A 567 34.69 6.93 -61.89
CA ARG A 567 35.39 7.55 -63.01
C ARG A 567 35.31 6.71 -64.28
N PHE A 568 34.72 7.28 -65.33
CA PHE A 568 34.68 6.73 -66.68
C PHE A 568 35.63 7.49 -67.61
N THR A 569 36.46 6.78 -68.38
CA THR A 569 37.45 7.39 -69.29
C THR A 569 37.00 7.31 -70.75
N TYR A 570 36.81 8.46 -71.38
CA TYR A 570 36.56 8.56 -72.81
C TYR A 570 37.88 8.53 -73.58
N VAL A 571 38.02 7.56 -74.48
CA VAL A 571 39.21 7.31 -75.30
C VAL A 571 38.95 7.76 -76.73
N ALA A 572 39.82 8.62 -77.27
CA ALA A 572 39.73 9.09 -78.64
C ALA A 572 40.05 7.98 -79.65
N PRO A 573 39.46 8.01 -80.87
CA PRO A 573 39.87 7.12 -81.95
C PRO A 573 41.36 7.34 -82.32
N PRO A 574 42.06 6.33 -82.85
CA PRO A 574 43.39 6.53 -83.40
C PRO A 574 43.31 7.49 -84.59
N ALA A 575 44.35 8.30 -84.81
CA ALA A 575 44.48 9.13 -86.00
C ALA A 575 45.79 8.78 -86.71
N ALA A 576 45.72 8.25 -87.92
CA ALA A 576 46.89 8.03 -88.76
C ALA A 576 47.21 9.31 -89.54
N SER A 577 48.44 9.81 -89.43
CA SER A 577 48.84 11.11 -89.99
C SER A 577 49.76 11.00 -91.20
N SER A 578 50.80 10.16 -91.15
CA SER A 578 51.72 9.99 -92.27
C SER A 578 52.44 8.66 -92.23
N VAL A 579 52.92 8.20 -93.39
CA VAL A 579 53.75 7.01 -93.56
C VAL A 579 55.11 7.43 -94.09
N THR A 580 56.20 6.90 -93.53
CA THR A 580 57.56 7.10 -94.04
C THR A 580 58.24 5.74 -94.24
N PRO A 581 58.79 5.44 -95.44
CA PRO A 581 58.70 6.23 -96.67
C PRO A 581 57.25 6.33 -97.20
N THR A 582 56.94 7.36 -97.98
CA THR A 582 55.60 7.60 -98.56
C THR A 582 55.32 6.79 -99.82
N SER A 583 56.30 6.01 -100.30
CA SER A 583 56.14 5.10 -101.42
C SER A 583 57.04 3.89 -101.31
N GLY A 584 56.74 2.85 -102.10
CA GLY A 584 57.57 1.65 -102.23
C GLY A 584 57.08 0.73 -103.33
N SER A 585 57.80 -0.38 -103.53
CA SER A 585 57.55 -1.32 -104.63
C SER A 585 56.17 -1.97 -104.54
N THR A 586 55.52 -2.19 -105.69
CA THR A 586 54.28 -2.99 -105.83
C THR A 586 54.40 -4.43 -105.30
N LEU A 587 55.62 -4.95 -105.13
CA LEU A 587 55.87 -6.26 -104.53
C LEU A 587 55.70 -6.28 -102.99
N GLY A 588 55.63 -5.11 -102.35
CA GLY A 588 55.60 -4.99 -100.89
C GLY A 588 56.98 -5.22 -100.24
N GLY A 589 56.99 -5.44 -98.92
CA GLY A 589 58.19 -5.71 -98.13
C GLY A 589 58.95 -4.47 -97.67
N ALA A 590 58.47 -3.26 -97.96
CA ALA A 590 59.11 -2.04 -97.49
C ALA A 590 58.84 -1.85 -95.99
N SER A 591 59.90 -1.60 -95.21
CA SER A 591 59.74 -1.16 -93.82
C SER A 591 59.16 0.24 -93.80
N VAL A 592 58.01 0.41 -93.15
CA VAL A 592 57.32 1.68 -93.01
C VAL A 592 57.13 2.05 -91.54
N THR A 593 57.24 3.34 -91.26
CA THR A 593 56.89 3.97 -89.99
C THR A 593 55.65 4.83 -90.21
N LEU A 594 54.57 4.46 -89.53
CA LEU A 594 53.33 5.23 -89.47
C LEU A 594 53.35 6.11 -88.24
N THR A 595 53.15 7.41 -88.44
CA THR A 595 53.01 8.39 -87.35
C THR A 595 51.55 8.84 -87.22
N GLY A 596 51.15 9.17 -86.00
CA GLY A 596 49.78 9.52 -85.68
C GLY A 596 49.56 9.82 -84.20
N THR A 597 48.34 9.64 -83.72
CA THR A 597 47.98 9.78 -82.30
C THR A 597 47.03 8.68 -81.85
N SER A 598 46.97 8.46 -80.54
CA SER A 598 46.05 7.53 -79.87
C SER A 598 46.16 6.08 -80.34
N PHE A 599 47.33 5.63 -80.81
CA PHE A 599 47.56 4.22 -81.11
C PHE A 599 47.60 3.39 -79.83
N GLN A 600 46.91 2.26 -79.84
CA GLN A 600 46.87 1.34 -78.70
C GLN A 600 47.70 0.09 -79.01
N SER A 601 48.29 -0.51 -77.97
CA SER A 601 48.96 -1.80 -78.12
C SER A 601 47.99 -2.84 -78.70
N GLY A 602 48.39 -3.55 -79.76
CA GLY A 602 47.51 -4.46 -80.49
C GLY A 602 46.69 -3.81 -81.61
N ALA A 603 46.93 -2.53 -81.92
CA ALA A 603 46.37 -1.91 -83.12
C ALA A 603 46.78 -2.68 -84.38
N THR A 604 45.83 -2.83 -85.29
CA THR A 604 46.03 -3.40 -86.62
C THR A 604 46.10 -2.29 -87.65
N VAL A 605 46.86 -2.51 -88.74
CA VAL A 605 47.03 -1.51 -89.81
C VAL A 605 46.78 -2.15 -91.16
N THR A 606 46.10 -1.45 -92.06
CA THR A 606 45.91 -1.88 -93.46
C THR A 606 46.35 -0.80 -94.42
N PHE A 607 46.87 -1.20 -95.58
CA PHE A 607 47.29 -0.36 -96.71
C PHE A 607 46.47 -0.76 -97.93
N GLY A 608 45.56 0.11 -98.38
CA GLY A 608 44.63 -0.20 -99.48
C GLY A 608 43.70 -1.39 -99.17
N GLY A 609 43.42 -1.64 -97.89
CA GLY A 609 42.68 -2.81 -97.42
C GLY A 609 43.53 -4.07 -97.16
N ASN A 610 44.79 -4.12 -97.62
CA ASN A 610 45.69 -5.24 -97.35
C ASN A 610 46.38 -5.06 -95.99
N THR A 611 46.43 -6.12 -95.17
CA THR A 611 47.00 -6.06 -93.82
C THR A 611 48.51 -5.79 -93.83
N LEU A 612 48.95 -4.83 -93.04
CA LEU A 612 50.37 -4.59 -92.76
C LEU A 612 50.93 -5.79 -91.99
N THR A 613 52.11 -6.27 -92.39
CA THR A 613 52.76 -7.41 -91.71
C THR A 613 53.79 -6.92 -90.70
N SER A 614 54.18 -7.76 -89.75
CA SER A 614 55.17 -7.41 -88.72
C SER A 614 54.85 -6.13 -87.93
N VAL A 615 53.56 -5.90 -87.65
CA VAL A 615 53.07 -4.69 -86.99
C VAL A 615 53.61 -4.62 -85.57
N THR A 616 54.32 -3.55 -85.26
CA THR A 616 54.78 -3.22 -83.91
C THR A 616 54.30 -1.82 -83.55
N VAL A 617 53.41 -1.74 -82.56
CA VAL A 617 52.99 -0.47 -81.96
C VAL A 617 54.09 -0.04 -80.99
N VAL A 618 54.89 0.96 -81.38
CA VAL A 618 56.04 1.43 -80.60
C VAL A 618 55.56 2.26 -79.41
N ASN A 619 54.60 3.15 -79.65
CA ASN A 619 53.96 4.00 -78.66
C ASN A 619 52.65 4.57 -79.24
N ALA A 620 51.98 5.44 -78.48
CA ALA A 620 50.70 6.03 -78.88
C ALA A 620 50.73 6.91 -80.15
N THR A 621 51.92 7.19 -80.71
CA THR A 621 52.06 8.02 -81.91
C THR A 621 52.82 7.33 -83.04
N THR A 622 53.32 6.11 -82.83
CA THR A 622 54.21 5.43 -83.79
C THR A 622 53.89 3.95 -83.92
N ILE A 623 53.65 3.50 -85.15
CA ILE A 623 53.56 2.09 -85.54
C ILE A 623 54.60 1.80 -86.62
N THR A 624 55.23 0.64 -86.56
CA THR A 624 56.14 0.16 -87.62
C THR A 624 55.64 -1.16 -88.19
N GLY A 625 55.97 -1.47 -89.44
CA GLY A 625 55.64 -2.74 -90.07
C GLY A 625 56.18 -2.84 -91.50
N MET A 626 55.84 -3.93 -92.18
CA MET A 626 56.24 -4.21 -93.56
C MET A 626 55.03 -4.17 -94.49
N THR A 627 55.13 -3.37 -95.57
CA THR A 627 54.04 -3.18 -96.53
C THR A 627 53.67 -4.49 -97.24
N PRO A 628 52.37 -4.76 -97.44
CA PRO A 628 51.95 -5.88 -98.28
C PRO A 628 52.21 -5.58 -99.77
N SER A 629 52.12 -6.60 -100.63
CA SER A 629 52.06 -6.38 -102.08
C SER A 629 50.74 -5.70 -102.46
N HIS A 630 50.78 -4.78 -103.43
CA HIS A 630 49.59 -4.08 -103.93
C HIS A 630 49.82 -3.57 -105.36
N ALA A 631 48.74 -3.36 -106.12
CA ALA A 631 48.81 -2.73 -107.44
C ALA A 631 49.35 -1.29 -107.35
N ALA A 632 49.92 -0.78 -108.45
CA ALA A 632 50.45 0.57 -108.49
C ALA A 632 49.36 1.63 -108.23
N GLY A 633 49.69 2.67 -107.46
CA GLY A 633 48.79 3.76 -107.11
C GLY A 633 48.82 4.16 -105.63
N ALA A 634 48.18 5.28 -105.32
CA ALA A 634 48.01 5.77 -103.96
C ALA A 634 46.95 4.94 -103.21
N VAL A 635 47.22 4.63 -101.94
CA VAL A 635 46.32 3.87 -101.06
C VAL A 635 46.12 4.56 -99.72
N ASP A 636 44.95 4.30 -99.14
CA ASP A 636 44.63 4.71 -97.77
C ASP A 636 45.30 3.78 -96.76
N VAL A 637 45.74 4.36 -95.64
CA VAL A 637 46.27 3.61 -94.51
C VAL A 637 45.30 3.73 -93.34
N VAL A 638 44.71 2.62 -92.92
CA VAL A 638 43.74 2.58 -91.82
C VAL A 638 44.37 1.91 -90.62
N VAL A 639 44.33 2.57 -89.47
CA VAL A 639 44.70 2.01 -88.17
C VAL A 639 43.44 1.72 -87.38
N THR A 640 43.31 0.50 -86.88
CA THR A 640 42.20 0.07 -86.02
C THR A 640 42.75 -0.39 -84.68
N ASN A 641 42.38 0.31 -83.62
CA ASN A 641 42.73 -0.06 -82.25
C ASN A 641 41.90 -1.25 -81.74
N PRO A 642 42.31 -1.92 -80.65
CA PRO A 642 41.54 -3.02 -80.04
C PRO A 642 40.14 -2.62 -79.55
N ASP A 643 39.91 -1.33 -79.25
CA ASP A 643 38.59 -0.78 -78.92
C ASP A 643 37.68 -0.58 -80.15
N ALA A 644 38.09 -1.14 -81.30
CA ALA A 644 37.45 -1.06 -82.61
C ALA A 644 37.37 0.35 -83.21
N GLN A 645 37.93 1.36 -82.54
CA GLN A 645 38.02 2.70 -83.11
C GLN A 645 39.10 2.71 -84.21
N SER A 646 38.80 3.41 -85.31
CA SER A 646 39.69 3.45 -86.48
C SER A 646 39.98 4.87 -86.95
N GLY A 647 41.18 5.08 -87.48
CA GLY A 647 41.63 6.32 -88.10
C GLY A 647 42.24 6.05 -89.47
N THR A 648 41.90 6.89 -90.45
CA THR A 648 42.35 6.73 -91.83
C THR A 648 43.26 7.88 -92.24
N CYS A 649 44.38 7.51 -92.84
CA CYS A 649 45.33 8.38 -93.52
C CYS A 649 45.13 8.20 -95.03
N THR A 650 44.36 9.10 -95.64
CA THR A 650 43.94 8.97 -97.04
C THR A 650 45.10 9.21 -98.00
N GLY A 651 45.32 8.27 -98.94
CA GLY A 651 46.31 8.37 -100.01
C GLY A 651 47.78 8.56 -99.56
N CYS A 652 48.11 8.25 -98.30
CA CYS A 652 49.40 8.63 -97.73
C CYS A 652 50.54 7.64 -97.98
N TYR A 653 50.28 6.57 -98.74
CA TYR A 653 51.29 5.68 -99.28
C TYR A 653 51.02 5.38 -100.75
N SER A 654 52.05 5.38 -101.60
CA SER A 654 51.94 5.09 -103.02
C SER A 654 52.79 3.88 -103.42
N TYR A 655 52.17 2.88 -104.03
CA TYR A 655 52.89 1.77 -104.63
C TYR A 655 53.38 2.17 -106.02
N VAL A 656 54.69 2.12 -106.22
CA VAL A 656 55.36 2.45 -107.48
C VAL A 656 55.93 1.20 -108.12
N ALA A 657 55.76 1.07 -109.44
CA ALA A 657 56.51 0.09 -110.19
C ALA A 657 57.96 0.56 -110.38
N THR A 658 58.88 -0.38 -110.56
CA THR A 658 60.30 -0.09 -110.78
C THR A 658 60.79 -0.77 -112.04
N ALA A 659 61.53 -0.04 -112.88
CA ALA A 659 62.14 -0.58 -114.10
C ALA A 659 63.12 -1.73 -113.77
N PRO A 660 63.27 -2.73 -114.65
CA PRO A 660 64.17 -3.85 -114.39
C PRO A 660 65.64 -3.42 -114.46
N THR A 661 66.48 -3.84 -113.52
CA THR A 661 67.92 -3.59 -113.55
C THR A 661 68.63 -4.68 -114.36
N ILE A 662 69.26 -4.32 -115.48
CA ILE A 662 70.00 -5.27 -116.32
C ILE A 662 71.42 -5.50 -115.78
N SER A 663 71.84 -6.76 -115.69
CA SER A 663 73.18 -7.18 -115.27
C SER A 663 73.70 -8.37 -116.10
N ASN A 664 74.99 -8.67 -115.99
CA ASN A 664 75.62 -9.86 -116.59
C ASN A 664 75.44 -10.01 -118.12
N VAL A 665 75.52 -8.91 -118.88
CA VAL A 665 75.44 -8.97 -120.35
C VAL A 665 76.70 -9.64 -120.91
N GLN A 666 76.54 -10.73 -121.66
CA GLN A 666 77.63 -11.54 -122.22
C GLN A 666 77.31 -11.94 -123.67
N VAL A 667 78.35 -12.25 -124.45
CA VAL A 667 78.24 -12.73 -125.84
C VAL A 667 79.07 -13.99 -126.06
N SER A 668 78.49 -14.95 -126.79
CA SER A 668 79.17 -16.15 -127.28
C SER A 668 79.00 -16.26 -128.80
N VAL A 669 80.11 -16.20 -129.56
CA VAL A 669 80.09 -16.27 -131.03
C VAL A 669 80.16 -17.73 -131.50
N ALA A 670 79.25 -18.14 -132.38
CA ALA A 670 79.15 -19.52 -132.82
C ALA A 670 80.28 -19.95 -133.78
N PRO A 671 80.68 -21.24 -133.78
CA PRO A 671 81.73 -21.76 -134.66
C PRO A 671 81.45 -21.64 -136.16
N ASN A 672 80.17 -21.55 -136.54
CA ASN A 672 79.73 -21.31 -137.93
C ASN A 672 80.08 -19.90 -138.43
N LYS A 673 80.54 -19.03 -137.53
CA LYS A 673 81.01 -17.66 -137.78
C LYS A 673 79.93 -16.71 -138.34
N ARG A 674 78.66 -17.09 -138.22
CA ARG A 674 77.48 -16.36 -138.73
C ARG A 674 76.37 -16.18 -137.70
N SER A 675 76.59 -16.58 -136.45
CA SER A 675 75.64 -16.36 -135.35
C SER A 675 76.36 -16.04 -134.03
N ALA A 676 75.67 -15.35 -133.11
CA ALA A 676 76.14 -15.07 -131.76
C ALA A 676 74.97 -15.09 -130.78
N THR A 677 75.18 -15.66 -129.59
CA THR A 677 74.17 -15.69 -128.52
C THR A 677 74.52 -14.67 -127.44
N ILE A 678 73.57 -13.80 -127.13
CA ILE A 678 73.66 -12.75 -126.12
C ILE A 678 72.82 -13.18 -124.91
N THR A 679 73.41 -13.14 -123.71
CA THR A 679 72.71 -13.48 -122.45
C THR A 679 72.85 -12.37 -121.43
N TRP A 680 71.84 -12.17 -120.59
CA TRP A 680 71.86 -11.21 -119.47
C TRP A 680 70.85 -11.60 -118.38
N SER A 681 70.85 -10.87 -117.26
CA SER A 681 69.90 -11.08 -116.15
C SER A 681 69.20 -9.77 -115.74
N THR A 682 68.00 -9.87 -115.18
CA THR A 682 67.29 -8.77 -114.51
C THR A 682 66.90 -9.11 -113.09
N ASP A 683 66.76 -8.10 -112.24
CA ASP A 683 66.31 -8.21 -110.84
C ASP A 683 64.80 -8.49 -110.69
N ILE A 684 64.01 -8.15 -111.72
CA ILE A 684 62.59 -8.45 -111.83
C ILE A 684 62.28 -9.10 -113.19
N PRO A 685 61.24 -9.94 -113.31
CA PRO A 685 60.86 -10.54 -114.58
C PRO A 685 60.61 -9.50 -115.69
N ALA A 686 61.29 -9.65 -116.83
CA ALA A 686 61.23 -8.72 -117.95
C ALA A 686 61.28 -9.45 -119.31
N ASP A 687 60.87 -8.77 -120.39
CA ASP A 687 61.00 -9.28 -121.75
C ASP A 687 62.47 -9.29 -122.23
N SER A 688 62.74 -9.95 -123.36
CA SER A 688 64.09 -10.10 -123.90
C SER A 688 64.20 -9.63 -125.35
N GLN A 689 65.05 -8.64 -125.63
CA GLN A 689 65.36 -8.21 -127.01
C GLN A 689 66.79 -7.67 -127.14
N VAL A 690 67.41 -7.83 -128.31
CA VAL A 690 68.76 -7.32 -128.63
C VAL A 690 68.69 -6.42 -129.85
N GLU A 691 69.24 -5.21 -129.74
CA GLU A 691 69.50 -4.33 -130.89
C GLU A 691 70.97 -4.45 -131.29
N TYR A 692 71.28 -4.58 -132.58
CA TYR A 692 72.63 -4.79 -133.07
C TYR A 692 72.86 -4.19 -134.47
N GLY A 693 74.13 -3.94 -134.83
CA GLY A 693 74.53 -3.46 -136.15
C GLY A 693 76.05 -3.37 -136.30
N THR A 694 76.56 -3.02 -137.48
CA THR A 694 78.02 -2.96 -137.74
C THR A 694 78.68 -1.67 -137.24
N THR A 695 77.89 -0.75 -136.70
CA THR A 695 78.34 0.49 -136.04
C THR A 695 77.51 0.69 -134.77
N THR A 696 77.91 1.64 -133.93
CA THR A 696 77.15 2.05 -132.73
C THR A 696 75.83 2.76 -133.04
N ALA A 697 75.52 3.03 -134.32
CA ALA A 697 74.17 3.43 -134.74
C ALA A 697 73.20 2.24 -134.76
N TYR A 698 73.71 1.02 -134.58
CA TYR A 698 72.99 -0.23 -134.73
C TYR A 698 72.23 -0.26 -136.07
N GLY A 699 71.09 -0.94 -136.14
CA GLY A 699 70.25 -0.93 -137.34
C GLY A 699 69.36 -2.16 -137.51
N ALA A 700 69.52 -3.18 -136.67
CA ALA A 700 68.68 -4.37 -136.64
C ALA A 700 68.27 -4.71 -135.20
N PHE A 701 67.08 -5.29 -135.05
CA PHE A 701 66.61 -5.87 -133.79
C PHE A 701 66.45 -7.38 -133.96
N SER A 702 66.73 -8.12 -132.88
CA SER A 702 66.22 -9.48 -132.75
C SER A 702 64.68 -9.44 -132.67
N PRO A 703 64.00 -10.56 -132.96
CA PRO A 703 62.63 -10.75 -132.51
C PRO A 703 62.54 -10.46 -131.00
N LEU A 704 61.43 -9.84 -130.59
CA LEU A 704 61.11 -9.66 -129.17
C LEU A 704 60.63 -10.98 -128.59
N ASP A 705 61.25 -11.44 -127.51
CA ASP A 705 60.71 -12.50 -126.67
C ASP A 705 59.95 -11.86 -125.50
N GLY A 706 58.61 -11.87 -125.59
CA GLY A 706 57.72 -11.28 -124.58
C GLY A 706 57.59 -12.08 -123.29
N THR A 707 58.28 -13.22 -123.16
CA THR A 707 58.25 -14.03 -121.94
C THR A 707 58.98 -13.31 -120.83
N LEU A 708 58.28 -12.99 -119.74
CA LEU A 708 58.86 -12.30 -118.60
C LEU A 708 59.71 -13.27 -117.77
N VAL A 709 61.03 -13.13 -117.88
CA VAL A 709 62.03 -13.94 -117.17
C VAL A 709 63.06 -13.03 -116.51
N THR A 710 63.85 -13.55 -115.58
CA THR A 710 65.00 -12.84 -114.97
C THR A 710 66.34 -13.28 -115.55
N SER A 711 66.33 -14.29 -116.40
CA SER A 711 67.52 -14.81 -117.09
C SER A 711 67.20 -14.90 -118.58
N HIS A 712 67.89 -14.09 -119.37
CA HIS A 712 67.57 -13.83 -120.77
C HIS A 712 68.63 -14.42 -121.70
N SER A 713 68.22 -14.89 -122.87
CA SER A 713 69.10 -15.45 -123.89
C SER A 713 68.53 -15.23 -125.28
N VAL A 714 69.24 -14.50 -126.14
CA VAL A 714 68.82 -14.19 -127.51
C VAL A 714 69.93 -14.55 -128.49
N THR A 715 69.61 -15.31 -129.55
CA THR A 715 70.58 -15.69 -130.59
C THR A 715 70.39 -14.86 -131.85
N LEU A 716 71.44 -14.16 -132.27
CA LEU A 716 71.56 -13.43 -133.52
C LEU A 716 72.06 -14.37 -134.62
N THR A 717 71.45 -14.34 -135.80
CA THR A 717 71.81 -15.21 -136.95
C THR A 717 71.98 -14.41 -138.24
N GLY A 718 72.65 -14.99 -139.24
CA GLY A 718 72.80 -14.35 -140.56
C GLY A 718 73.90 -13.29 -140.61
N LEU A 719 74.81 -13.28 -139.62
CA LEU A 719 75.87 -12.29 -139.52
C LEU A 719 76.91 -12.48 -140.63
N THR A 720 77.47 -11.37 -141.10
CA THR A 720 78.59 -11.36 -142.05
C THR A 720 79.86 -11.77 -141.30
N ARG A 721 80.72 -12.59 -141.94
CA ARG A 721 81.99 -13.04 -141.36
C ARG A 721 83.00 -11.90 -141.31
N PHE A 722 83.98 -11.97 -140.39
CA PHE A 722 85.03 -10.96 -140.21
C PHE A 722 84.48 -9.53 -140.01
N THR A 723 83.30 -9.41 -139.42
CA THR A 723 82.60 -8.15 -139.22
C THR A 723 82.40 -7.90 -137.74
N THR A 724 82.77 -6.71 -137.27
CA THR A 724 82.48 -6.26 -135.91
C THR A 724 81.02 -5.79 -135.84
N TYR A 725 80.29 -6.32 -134.87
CA TYR A 725 78.94 -5.92 -134.53
C TYR A 725 78.92 -5.29 -133.14
N HIS A 726 78.21 -4.17 -133.03
CA HIS A 726 77.81 -3.53 -131.79
C HIS A 726 76.40 -4.01 -131.42
N TYR A 727 76.11 -4.19 -130.13
CA TYR A 727 74.80 -4.61 -129.62
C TYR A 727 74.50 -4.05 -128.24
N ARG A 728 73.22 -3.91 -127.92
CA ARG A 728 72.69 -3.62 -126.58
C ARG A 728 71.41 -4.41 -126.32
N VAL A 729 71.11 -4.67 -125.05
CA VAL A 729 69.96 -5.50 -124.64
C VAL A 729 68.85 -4.64 -124.04
N TYR A 730 67.61 -5.05 -124.28
CA TYR A 730 66.38 -4.40 -123.86
C TYR A 730 65.60 -5.37 -122.97
N SER A 731 65.16 -4.87 -121.82
CA SER A 731 64.27 -5.61 -120.92
C SER A 731 63.20 -4.68 -120.35
N ARG A 732 61.95 -5.05 -120.59
CA ARG A 732 60.76 -4.35 -120.12
C ARG A 732 59.98 -5.22 -119.15
N ASN A 733 59.63 -4.66 -117.99
CA ASN A 733 58.82 -5.38 -116.99
C ASN A 733 57.33 -5.49 -117.42
N SER A 734 56.53 -6.19 -116.63
CA SER A 734 55.08 -6.41 -116.90
C SER A 734 54.24 -5.13 -117.00
N VAL A 735 54.70 -4.02 -116.43
CA VAL A 735 53.99 -2.73 -116.45
C VAL A 735 54.52 -1.76 -117.50
N GLY A 736 55.47 -2.21 -118.32
CA GLY A 736 55.95 -1.47 -119.47
C GLY A 736 57.21 -0.63 -119.25
N GLU A 737 57.80 -0.64 -118.05
CA GLU A 737 59.05 0.08 -117.78
C GLU A 737 60.22 -0.65 -118.42
N LEU A 738 60.91 0.06 -119.31
CA LEU A 738 61.99 -0.46 -120.14
C LEU A 738 63.33 -0.01 -119.59
N THR A 739 64.26 -0.95 -119.47
CA THR A 739 65.69 -0.69 -119.29
C THR A 739 66.44 -1.16 -120.52
N ILE A 740 67.46 -0.37 -120.89
CA ILE A 740 68.35 -0.65 -122.01
C ILE A 740 69.78 -0.69 -121.47
N SER A 741 70.56 -1.70 -121.84
CA SER A 741 71.97 -1.77 -121.44
C SER A 741 72.84 -0.74 -122.16
N GLY A 742 74.10 -0.61 -121.72
CA GLY A 742 75.15 0.04 -122.51
C GLY A 742 75.48 -0.69 -123.82
N ASP A 743 76.35 -0.10 -124.65
CA ASP A 743 76.89 -0.72 -125.87
C ASP A 743 77.92 -1.80 -125.55
N PHE A 744 77.82 -2.93 -126.26
CA PHE A 744 78.76 -4.03 -126.25
C PHE A 744 79.14 -4.37 -127.68
N SER A 745 80.28 -5.02 -127.92
CA SER A 745 80.66 -5.43 -129.29
C SER A 745 81.30 -6.81 -129.34
N PHE A 746 81.18 -7.46 -130.49
CA PHE A 746 81.86 -8.71 -130.81
C PHE A 746 82.23 -8.75 -132.29
N THR A 747 83.19 -9.58 -132.67
CA THR A 747 83.61 -9.75 -134.08
C THR A 747 83.41 -11.20 -134.51
N THR A 748 82.73 -11.40 -135.63
CA THR A 748 82.60 -12.72 -136.26
C THR A 748 83.96 -13.14 -136.85
N ARG A 749 84.44 -14.36 -136.61
CA ARG A 749 85.77 -14.82 -137.07
C ARG A 749 85.76 -15.66 -138.34
#